data_AF-A0A971BYU3-F1
#
_entry.id   AF-A0A971BYU3-F1
#
_cell.length_a   1.000
_cell.length_b   1.000
_cell.length_c   1.000
_cell.angle_alpha   90.00
_cell.angle_beta   90.00
_cell.angle_gamma   90.00
#
_symmetry.space_group_name_H-M   'P 1'
#
loop_
_entity.id
_entity.type
_entity.pdbx_description
1 polymer ?
#
loop_
_entity_poly.entity_id
_entity_poly.type
_entity_poly.pdbx_seq_one_letter_code
_entity_poly.pdbx_strand_id
1 'polypeptide(L)'
;MTRLLLGDNLLTGPLPPELGNLSALQELYMGTFMGPGNRLSGTIPASLGSLANLRVLSLSYNQLGGNIPSELGNLGNLERLDLSINGLSGAIPSELGNLTSLLNLDLSSNQLSGTIPPALGGLTSLQWLYLDSNQLTGAIPGEFGALSALGYLWLQSNYLSDAIPASLGNLSNLTSLYLHNNQLSGNIPSELGNLTNLQNLNLSSNQLSGPIPSQLGNLSSLFDLHVGGNELSGSIPPELGNISQLRSLGLADNQLSGAIPSELGNLGLLRGINLAFNQLTGSIPSELGYLENLGTLDLSANQLSGSIPSALGSLTNLSSLNLSSNLIEGSIPPELGNLTSLEALRLEKNQLSGAIPSELGLLSALKTMSLSENQLTGAIPTALGSLAGLEWLQLDSNQLSGPIPSELGELGLLYSLYLGSNHLSGEIPPSLGNLGGLHYLCLEGNQLQGSIPPELGQLTSIWRLYLHANRLSGPIPAELAGVGSQTFLLSLDLGGNMLWEDDQSPTAFLDAKDPDWATTQTIPPANATATATGHGAHVRWDAISYTADGGYYEVGLATASGGPYTAVLTTANKLVTETTVSGLQPDTTYYAALRTHTPAHGIQQNALTSPYGAEVSFTTAPLPVLPAAITLTGPTEGALDAAHTFTATVSPVTATLPLTYTWSPAPESGQGTPSATYRWAAAGTQALTVTVQGSGVTVSDTHAFRALEGAVGGVTPESGGTVTDSPDAGETTTVVVPAGALTETTTLVIAPLSEPETPPSGYQFARRTFSIEAYRGGEVVGAVHFAAPVTLTLEYTDAEVDGLDERTLTLHTWDGAGWVDAATTCSPASAYLREPEENRLSVAICHLSEYALFGRQPHVYLPLTIR
;
A
#
# COMPACT_ATOMS: atom_id res chain seq x y z
N MET A 1 -33.70 -73.46 -30.48
CA MET A 1 -33.08 -72.16 -30.74
C MET A 1 -31.87 -72.05 -29.82
N THR A 2 -30.67 -71.86 -30.35
CA THR A 2 -29.41 -71.84 -29.56
C THR A 2 -28.87 -70.43 -29.33
N ARG A 3 -29.25 -69.46 -30.17
CA ARG A 3 -28.90 -68.05 -30.03
C ARG A 3 -30.12 -67.18 -30.27
N LEU A 4 -30.30 -66.15 -29.46
CA LEU A 4 -31.33 -65.12 -29.61
C LEU A 4 -30.67 -63.74 -29.48
N LEU A 5 -30.65 -62.99 -30.58
CA LEU A 5 -29.98 -61.69 -30.70
C LEU A 5 -31.00 -60.62 -31.05
N LEU A 6 -31.35 -59.78 -30.09
CA LEU A 6 -32.36 -58.73 -30.19
C LEU A 6 -31.90 -57.39 -29.59
N GLY A 7 -30.60 -57.22 -29.33
CA GLY A 7 -30.00 -56.09 -28.61
C GLY A 7 -30.26 -54.68 -29.14
N ASP A 8 -30.16 -54.50 -30.46
CA ASP A 8 -30.26 -53.19 -31.13
C ASP A 8 -31.65 -52.98 -31.74
N ASN A 9 -32.68 -52.96 -30.89
CA ASN A 9 -34.06 -52.71 -31.31
C ASN A 9 -34.71 -51.63 -30.42
N LEU A 10 -35.99 -51.37 -30.65
CA LEU A 10 -36.82 -50.49 -29.82
C LEU A 10 -37.84 -51.31 -29.02
N LEU A 11 -37.47 -52.53 -28.58
CA LEU A 11 -38.36 -53.39 -27.81
C LEU A 11 -38.73 -52.70 -26.50
N THR A 12 -40.01 -52.79 -26.12
CA THR A 12 -40.56 -52.19 -24.90
C THR A 12 -41.32 -53.25 -24.11
N GLY A 13 -41.63 -52.94 -22.85
CA GLY A 13 -42.37 -53.85 -21.97
C GLY A 13 -41.46 -54.88 -21.29
N PRO A 14 -42.05 -55.80 -20.50
CA PRO A 14 -41.29 -56.74 -19.70
C PRO A 14 -40.70 -57.89 -20.52
N LEU A 15 -39.60 -58.45 -20.01
CA LEU A 15 -39.07 -59.72 -20.47
C LEU A 15 -40.08 -60.84 -20.16
N PRO A 16 -40.53 -61.62 -21.16
CA PRO A 16 -41.50 -62.70 -20.93
C PRO A 16 -40.84 -63.86 -20.16
N PRO A 17 -41.45 -64.35 -19.06
CA PRO A 17 -40.95 -65.52 -18.32
C PRO A 17 -40.81 -66.78 -19.18
N GLU A 18 -41.55 -66.88 -20.28
CA GLU A 18 -41.51 -67.99 -21.24
C GLU A 18 -40.14 -68.15 -21.92
N LEU A 19 -39.26 -67.13 -21.88
CA LEU A 19 -37.88 -67.27 -22.33
C LEU A 19 -37.14 -68.40 -21.59
N GLY A 20 -37.51 -68.69 -20.34
CA GLY A 20 -36.97 -69.80 -19.55
C GLY A 20 -37.27 -71.20 -20.14
N ASN A 21 -38.23 -71.31 -21.06
CA ASN A 21 -38.57 -72.57 -21.73
C ASN A 21 -37.65 -72.90 -22.91
N LEU A 22 -36.76 -71.98 -23.31
CA LEU A 22 -35.82 -72.18 -24.42
C LEU A 22 -34.61 -73.01 -23.98
N SER A 23 -34.82 -74.25 -23.54
CA SER A 23 -33.80 -75.09 -22.89
C SER A 23 -32.52 -75.36 -23.70
N ALA A 24 -32.55 -75.17 -25.03
CA ALA A 24 -31.39 -75.29 -25.90
C ALA A 24 -30.60 -73.97 -26.09
N LEU A 25 -31.04 -72.86 -25.48
CA LEU A 25 -30.44 -71.54 -25.64
C LEU A 25 -29.07 -71.47 -24.96
N GLN A 26 -28.08 -70.97 -25.70
CA GLN A 26 -26.71 -70.77 -25.26
C GLN A 26 -26.36 -69.28 -25.18
N GLU A 27 -26.95 -68.44 -26.03
CA GLU A 27 -26.66 -67.01 -26.05
C GLU A 27 -27.96 -66.22 -26.13
N LEU A 28 -28.14 -65.32 -25.17
CA LEU A 28 -29.25 -64.37 -25.10
C LEU A 28 -28.69 -62.95 -25.04
N TYR A 29 -28.90 -62.20 -26.12
CA TYR A 29 -28.54 -60.79 -26.22
C TYR A 29 -29.80 -59.96 -26.43
N MET A 30 -30.21 -59.25 -25.39
CA MET A 30 -31.31 -58.26 -25.41
C MET A 30 -30.81 -56.83 -25.14
N GLY A 31 -29.52 -56.67 -24.87
CA GLY A 31 -28.82 -55.39 -24.77
C GLY A 31 -27.84 -55.14 -25.91
N THR A 32 -27.26 -53.95 -25.93
CA THR A 32 -26.24 -53.53 -26.90
C THR A 32 -24.96 -53.09 -26.20
N PHE A 33 -23.86 -53.02 -26.95
CA PHE A 33 -22.60 -52.46 -26.50
C PHE A 33 -22.43 -50.98 -26.86
N MET A 34 -23.09 -50.50 -27.93
CA MET A 34 -22.96 -49.13 -28.43
C MET A 34 -24.23 -48.69 -29.16
N GLY A 35 -25.09 -47.92 -28.49
CA GLY A 35 -26.29 -47.32 -29.08
C GLY A 35 -27.44 -47.18 -28.09
N PRO A 36 -28.58 -46.57 -28.49
CA PRO A 36 -29.80 -46.71 -27.74
C PRO A 36 -30.22 -48.19 -27.83
N GLY A 37 -29.97 -48.95 -26.76
CA GLY A 37 -30.46 -50.30 -26.63
C GLY A 37 -31.99 -50.36 -26.61
N ASN A 38 -32.52 -51.53 -26.30
CA ASN A 38 -33.94 -51.67 -26.08
C ASN A 38 -34.44 -50.81 -24.90
N ARG A 39 -35.75 -50.74 -24.74
CA ARG A 39 -36.45 -50.07 -23.63
C ARG A 39 -37.25 -51.10 -22.83
N LEU A 40 -36.69 -52.29 -22.64
CA LEU A 40 -37.31 -53.34 -21.84
C LEU A 40 -37.39 -52.85 -20.39
N SER A 41 -38.55 -53.06 -19.77
CA SER A 41 -38.86 -52.57 -18.42
C SER A 41 -39.31 -53.72 -17.51
N GLY A 42 -39.66 -53.44 -16.26
CA GLY A 42 -40.00 -54.49 -15.30
C GLY A 42 -38.79 -55.28 -14.83
N THR A 43 -38.99 -56.50 -14.33
CA THR A 43 -37.95 -57.29 -13.66
C THR A 43 -37.33 -58.34 -14.57
N ILE A 44 -36.09 -58.75 -14.27
CA ILE A 44 -35.49 -59.94 -14.87
C ILE A 44 -36.28 -61.18 -14.39
N PRO A 45 -36.85 -62.02 -15.28
CA PRO A 45 -37.61 -63.19 -14.86
C PRO A 45 -36.70 -64.26 -14.22
N ALA A 46 -37.06 -64.74 -13.03
CA ALA A 46 -36.35 -65.83 -12.37
C ALA A 46 -36.30 -67.13 -13.21
N SER A 47 -37.25 -67.32 -14.12
CA SER A 47 -37.27 -68.44 -15.07
C SER A 47 -36.07 -68.48 -16.01
N LEU A 48 -35.33 -67.37 -16.20
CA LEU A 48 -34.07 -67.43 -16.94
C LEU A 48 -33.04 -68.35 -16.27
N GLY A 49 -33.13 -68.54 -14.95
CA GLY A 49 -32.28 -69.47 -14.19
C GLY A 49 -32.45 -70.95 -14.56
N SER A 50 -33.48 -71.34 -15.33
CA SER A 50 -33.65 -72.72 -15.82
C SER A 50 -32.90 -73.03 -17.11
N LEU A 51 -32.24 -72.04 -17.72
CA LEU A 51 -31.53 -72.18 -18.99
C LEU A 51 -30.14 -72.79 -18.80
N ALA A 52 -30.06 -74.05 -18.39
CA ALA A 52 -28.80 -74.71 -18.00
C ALA A 52 -27.69 -74.73 -19.08
N ASN A 53 -28.03 -74.51 -20.36
CA ASN A 53 -27.06 -74.44 -21.46
C ASN A 53 -26.56 -73.01 -21.77
N LEU A 54 -27.06 -72.00 -21.06
CA LEU A 54 -26.75 -70.60 -21.32
C LEU A 54 -25.29 -70.29 -20.96
N ARG A 55 -24.57 -69.74 -21.93
CA ARG A 55 -23.17 -69.27 -21.86
C ARG A 55 -23.09 -67.76 -21.83
N VAL A 56 -24.01 -67.06 -22.50
CA VAL A 56 -24.07 -65.60 -22.50
C VAL A 56 -25.47 -65.11 -22.17
N LEU A 57 -25.56 -64.24 -21.17
CA LEU A 57 -26.73 -63.45 -20.85
C LEU A 57 -26.34 -61.96 -20.87
N SER A 58 -26.84 -61.22 -21.86
CA SER A 58 -26.65 -59.77 -21.96
C SER A 58 -28.01 -59.09 -22.05
N LEU A 59 -28.34 -58.33 -21.00
CA LEU A 59 -29.55 -57.53 -20.87
C LEU A 59 -29.22 -56.03 -20.68
N SER A 60 -28.01 -55.63 -21.05
CA SER A 60 -27.49 -54.27 -20.83
C SER A 60 -28.27 -53.18 -21.60
N TYR A 61 -28.07 -51.91 -21.23
CA TYR A 61 -28.70 -50.76 -21.90
C TYR A 61 -30.22 -50.92 -22.07
N ASN A 62 -30.93 -51.10 -20.95
CA ASN A 62 -32.37 -51.22 -20.90
C ASN A 62 -32.95 -50.39 -19.72
N GLN A 63 -34.24 -50.57 -19.42
CA GLN A 63 -34.94 -49.92 -18.30
C GLN A 63 -35.41 -50.97 -17.27
N LEU A 64 -34.68 -52.09 -17.16
CA LEU A 64 -35.01 -53.16 -16.22
C LEU A 64 -34.78 -52.68 -14.80
N GLY A 65 -35.68 -53.04 -13.89
CA GLY A 65 -35.59 -52.70 -12.47
C GLY A 65 -35.84 -53.90 -11.57
N GLY A 66 -36.03 -53.64 -10.27
CA GLY A 66 -36.15 -54.69 -9.26
C GLY A 66 -34.82 -55.39 -9.01
N ASN A 67 -34.88 -56.55 -8.34
CA ASN A 67 -33.68 -57.25 -7.89
C ASN A 67 -33.12 -58.18 -8.98
N ILE A 68 -31.81 -58.42 -8.94
CA ILE A 68 -31.20 -59.53 -9.68
C ILE A 68 -31.72 -60.86 -9.07
N PRO A 69 -32.35 -61.76 -9.85
CA PRO A 69 -32.86 -63.02 -9.33
C PRO A 69 -31.72 -63.95 -8.89
N SER A 70 -31.82 -64.53 -7.69
CA SER A 70 -30.86 -65.52 -7.17
C SER A 70 -30.75 -66.77 -8.06
N GLU A 71 -31.81 -67.10 -8.78
CA GLU A 71 -31.91 -68.23 -9.68
C GLU A 71 -30.94 -68.15 -10.86
N LEU A 72 -30.43 -66.94 -11.19
CA LEU A 72 -29.36 -66.81 -12.17
C LEU A 72 -28.07 -67.53 -11.74
N GLY A 73 -27.87 -67.73 -10.44
CA GLY A 73 -26.77 -68.54 -9.88
C GLY A 73 -26.82 -70.03 -10.26
N ASN A 74 -27.92 -70.52 -10.83
CA ASN A 74 -28.05 -71.90 -11.31
C ASN A 74 -27.41 -72.13 -12.70
N LEU A 75 -26.99 -71.06 -13.38
CA LEU A 75 -26.46 -71.11 -14.75
C LEU A 75 -24.99 -71.52 -14.79
N GLY A 76 -24.66 -72.75 -14.35
CA GLY A 76 -23.26 -73.20 -14.18
C GLY A 76 -22.36 -73.16 -15.44
N ASN A 77 -22.93 -73.06 -16.64
CA ASN A 77 -22.21 -72.91 -17.91
C ASN A 77 -22.04 -71.46 -18.37
N LEU A 78 -22.49 -70.48 -17.57
CA LEU A 78 -22.46 -69.07 -17.94
C LEU A 78 -21.03 -68.55 -17.93
N GLU A 79 -20.62 -67.96 -19.04
CA GLU A 79 -19.30 -67.36 -19.27
C GLU A 79 -19.36 -65.82 -19.24
N ARG A 80 -20.51 -65.24 -19.62
CA ARG A 80 -20.74 -63.80 -19.59
C ARG A 80 -22.11 -63.48 -19.01
N LEU A 81 -22.12 -62.65 -17.98
CA LEU A 81 -23.31 -62.02 -17.41
C LEU A 81 -23.14 -60.50 -17.49
N ASP A 82 -23.97 -59.86 -18.30
CA ASP A 82 -23.94 -58.41 -18.52
C ASP A 82 -25.35 -57.83 -18.31
N LEU A 83 -25.51 -57.16 -17.18
CA LEU A 83 -26.74 -56.50 -16.74
C LEU A 83 -26.55 -54.97 -16.59
N SER A 84 -25.48 -54.44 -17.18
CA SER A 84 -25.07 -53.03 -17.03
C SER A 84 -26.10 -52.04 -17.57
N ILE A 85 -26.08 -50.81 -17.07
CA ILE A 85 -26.89 -49.68 -17.60
C ILE A 85 -28.39 -50.04 -17.62
N ASN A 86 -28.92 -50.22 -16.42
CA ASN A 86 -30.32 -50.49 -16.13
C ASN A 86 -30.72 -49.73 -14.84
N GLY A 87 -31.92 -50.00 -14.32
CA GLY A 87 -32.39 -49.54 -13.01
C GLY A 87 -32.46 -50.66 -11.97
N LEU A 88 -31.60 -51.67 -12.05
CA LEU A 88 -31.60 -52.79 -11.11
C LEU A 88 -31.25 -52.30 -9.71
N SER A 89 -31.88 -52.89 -8.70
CA SER A 89 -31.82 -52.46 -7.30
C SER A 89 -31.65 -53.65 -6.35
N GLY A 90 -31.57 -53.39 -5.05
CA GLY A 90 -31.35 -54.44 -4.06
C GLY A 90 -29.90 -54.94 -4.05
N ALA A 91 -29.66 -56.03 -3.30
CA ALA A 91 -28.32 -56.60 -3.14
C ALA A 91 -27.92 -57.51 -4.31
N ILE A 92 -26.61 -57.60 -4.56
CA ILE A 92 -26.05 -58.63 -5.45
C ILE A 92 -26.28 -60.00 -4.78
N PRO A 93 -26.98 -60.96 -5.42
CA PRO A 93 -27.20 -62.29 -4.85
C PRO A 93 -25.89 -63.05 -4.65
N SER A 94 -25.72 -63.66 -3.47
CA SER A 94 -24.53 -64.47 -3.17
C SER A 94 -24.41 -65.70 -4.06
N GLU A 95 -25.53 -66.19 -4.58
CA GLU A 95 -25.67 -67.32 -5.49
C GLU A 95 -24.96 -67.10 -6.83
N LEU A 96 -24.69 -65.85 -7.23
CA LEU A 96 -23.85 -65.57 -8.40
C LEU A 96 -22.42 -66.10 -8.23
N GLY A 97 -21.97 -66.32 -6.99
CA GLY A 97 -20.69 -66.99 -6.69
C GLY A 97 -20.62 -68.46 -7.14
N ASN A 98 -21.75 -69.08 -7.50
CA ASN A 98 -21.78 -70.45 -8.03
C ASN A 98 -21.41 -70.54 -9.52
N LEU A 99 -21.27 -69.41 -10.22
CA LEU A 99 -21.03 -69.34 -11.67
C LEU A 99 -19.54 -69.55 -12.01
N THR A 100 -18.94 -70.66 -11.62
CA THR A 100 -17.47 -70.88 -11.69
C THR A 100 -16.88 -70.84 -13.11
N SER A 101 -17.72 -70.92 -14.15
CA SER A 101 -17.33 -70.78 -15.57
C SER A 101 -17.28 -69.32 -16.04
N LEU A 102 -17.68 -68.37 -15.21
CA LEU A 102 -17.85 -66.96 -15.58
C LEU A 102 -16.48 -66.32 -15.85
N LEU A 103 -16.38 -65.68 -17.01
CA LEU A 103 -15.23 -64.91 -17.46
C LEU A 103 -15.49 -63.41 -17.32
N ASN A 104 -16.74 -62.98 -17.50
CA ASN A 104 -17.14 -61.58 -17.44
C ASN A 104 -18.42 -61.41 -16.60
N LEU A 105 -18.33 -60.58 -15.57
CA LEU A 105 -19.44 -60.11 -14.76
C LEU A 105 -19.52 -58.58 -14.84
N ASP A 106 -20.54 -58.06 -15.50
CA ASP A 106 -20.80 -56.63 -15.61
C ASP A 106 -22.18 -56.30 -15.03
N LEU A 107 -22.17 -55.63 -13.88
CA LEU A 107 -23.34 -55.12 -13.17
C LEU A 107 -23.29 -53.59 -13.03
N SER A 108 -22.40 -52.93 -13.79
CA SER A 108 -22.12 -51.50 -13.67
C SER A 108 -23.34 -50.62 -14.00
N SER A 109 -23.34 -49.37 -13.53
CA SER A 109 -24.36 -48.37 -13.85
C SER A 109 -25.80 -48.84 -13.56
N ASN A 110 -26.05 -49.20 -12.30
CA ASN A 110 -27.35 -49.61 -11.77
C ASN A 110 -27.61 -48.89 -10.41
N GLN A 111 -28.60 -49.33 -9.66
CA GLN A 111 -28.93 -48.87 -8.30
C GLN A 111 -28.71 -49.99 -7.27
N LEU A 112 -27.75 -50.89 -7.51
CA LEU A 112 -27.46 -52.00 -6.62
C LEU A 112 -26.93 -51.48 -5.28
N SER A 113 -27.40 -52.07 -4.19
CA SER A 113 -27.14 -51.63 -2.82
C SER A 113 -26.65 -52.80 -1.94
N GLY A 114 -26.36 -52.56 -0.67
CA GLY A 114 -25.81 -53.58 0.22
C GLY A 114 -24.34 -53.87 -0.07
N THR A 115 -23.82 -54.98 0.46
CA THR A 115 -22.39 -55.34 0.37
C THR A 115 -22.07 -56.17 -0.86
N ILE A 116 -20.83 -56.08 -1.35
CA ILE A 116 -20.32 -57.03 -2.34
C ILE A 116 -20.21 -58.43 -1.70
N PRO A 117 -20.86 -59.48 -2.22
CA PRO A 117 -20.82 -60.80 -1.61
C PRO A 117 -19.42 -61.43 -1.67
N PRO A 118 -18.84 -61.89 -0.54
CA PRO A 118 -17.56 -62.59 -0.54
C PRO A 118 -17.54 -63.85 -1.41
N ALA A 119 -18.70 -64.47 -1.64
CA ALA A 119 -18.86 -65.64 -2.51
C ALA A 119 -18.40 -65.39 -3.96
N LEU A 120 -18.40 -64.13 -4.44
CA LEU A 120 -17.86 -63.79 -5.75
C LEU A 120 -16.34 -64.04 -5.86
N GLY A 121 -15.62 -64.11 -4.74
CA GLY A 121 -14.21 -64.50 -4.72
C GLY A 121 -13.94 -65.96 -5.15
N GLY A 122 -14.99 -66.79 -5.24
CA GLY A 122 -14.91 -68.17 -5.77
C GLY A 122 -14.85 -68.26 -7.30
N LEU A 123 -15.04 -67.15 -8.02
CA LEU A 123 -15.10 -67.11 -9.48
C LEU A 123 -13.69 -67.08 -10.10
N THR A 124 -12.85 -68.08 -9.84
CA THR A 124 -11.41 -68.05 -10.18
C THR A 124 -11.09 -67.95 -11.68
N SER A 125 -12.07 -68.18 -12.56
CA SER A 125 -11.96 -68.02 -14.02
C SER A 125 -12.23 -66.59 -14.50
N LEU A 126 -12.72 -65.72 -13.60
CA LEU A 126 -13.19 -64.38 -13.93
C LEU A 126 -12.04 -63.48 -14.38
N GLN A 127 -12.24 -62.78 -15.49
CA GLN A 127 -11.28 -61.88 -16.12
C GLN A 127 -11.72 -60.42 -16.02
N TRP A 128 -13.02 -60.16 -16.04
CA TRP A 128 -13.63 -58.83 -15.90
C TRP A 128 -14.67 -58.84 -14.79
N LEU A 129 -14.48 -57.94 -13.82
CA LEU A 129 -15.46 -57.66 -12.77
C LEU A 129 -15.75 -56.16 -12.73
N TYR A 130 -16.94 -55.78 -13.21
CA TYR A 130 -17.41 -54.41 -13.26
C TYR A 130 -18.64 -54.25 -12.37
N LEU A 131 -18.47 -53.54 -11.25
CA LEU A 131 -19.53 -53.23 -10.28
C LEU A 131 -19.64 -51.71 -10.04
N ASP A 132 -18.98 -50.90 -10.87
CA ASP A 132 -18.90 -49.46 -10.71
C ASP A 132 -20.24 -48.75 -10.93
N SER A 133 -20.34 -47.51 -10.47
CA SER A 133 -21.51 -46.65 -10.67
C SER A 133 -22.80 -47.29 -10.10
N ASN A 134 -22.76 -47.66 -8.83
CA ASN A 134 -23.85 -48.27 -8.05
C ASN A 134 -23.93 -47.61 -6.65
N GLN A 135 -24.68 -48.21 -5.73
CA GLN A 135 -24.84 -47.78 -4.34
C GLN A 135 -24.28 -48.84 -3.36
N LEU A 136 -23.26 -49.59 -3.77
CA LEU A 136 -22.68 -50.66 -2.97
C LEU A 136 -21.95 -50.07 -1.75
N THR A 137 -22.03 -50.76 -0.62
CA THR A 137 -21.53 -50.34 0.70
C THR A 137 -20.64 -51.41 1.32
N GLY A 138 -19.95 -51.08 2.42
CA GLY A 138 -19.10 -52.02 3.15
C GLY A 138 -17.76 -52.27 2.47
N ALA A 139 -17.01 -53.23 3.00
CA ALA A 139 -15.65 -53.54 2.55
C ALA A 139 -15.60 -54.21 1.17
N ILE A 140 -14.49 -53.99 0.46
CA ILE A 140 -14.07 -54.85 -0.64
C ILE A 140 -13.72 -56.23 -0.05
N PRO A 141 -14.30 -57.35 -0.54
CA PRO A 141 -14.02 -58.67 0.03
C PRO A 141 -12.55 -59.08 -0.14
N GLY A 142 -11.90 -59.51 0.94
CA GLY A 142 -10.52 -60.01 0.91
C GLY A 142 -10.36 -61.27 0.04
N GLU A 143 -11.45 -62.02 -0.13
CA GLU A 143 -11.58 -63.20 -0.99
C GLU A 143 -11.32 -62.87 -2.47
N PHE A 144 -11.45 -61.60 -2.89
CA PHE A 144 -11.12 -61.20 -4.26
C PHE A 144 -9.65 -61.46 -4.60
N GLY A 145 -8.75 -61.54 -3.61
CA GLY A 145 -7.37 -61.95 -3.83
C GLY A 145 -7.19 -63.38 -4.37
N ALA A 146 -8.25 -64.22 -4.41
CA ALA A 146 -8.23 -65.55 -5.01
C ALA A 146 -8.55 -65.54 -6.52
N LEU A 147 -8.98 -64.41 -7.09
CA LEU A 147 -9.38 -64.28 -8.50
C LEU A 147 -8.17 -64.20 -9.44
N SER A 148 -7.34 -65.23 -9.47
CA SER A 148 -6.03 -65.21 -10.16
C SER A 148 -6.10 -64.92 -11.67
N ALA A 149 -7.24 -65.12 -12.33
CA ALA A 149 -7.43 -64.80 -13.75
C ALA A 149 -7.85 -63.33 -14.01
N LEU A 150 -8.12 -62.55 -12.96
CA LEU A 150 -8.72 -61.23 -13.08
C LEU A 150 -7.76 -60.24 -13.73
N GLY A 151 -8.20 -59.64 -14.84
CA GLY A 151 -7.49 -58.58 -15.55
C GLY A 151 -8.02 -57.20 -15.22
N TYR A 152 -9.32 -57.08 -14.93
CA TYR A 152 -9.97 -55.79 -14.70
C TYR A 152 -10.90 -55.85 -13.49
N LEU A 153 -10.67 -54.94 -12.54
CA LEU A 153 -11.49 -54.76 -11.35
C LEU A 153 -11.94 -53.30 -11.24
N TRP A 154 -13.21 -53.03 -11.56
CA TRP A 154 -13.79 -51.69 -11.53
C TRP A 154 -14.89 -51.64 -10.48
N LEU A 155 -14.63 -50.88 -9.41
CA LEU A 155 -15.52 -50.69 -8.27
C LEU A 155 -15.78 -49.20 -7.99
N GLN A 156 -15.32 -48.30 -8.87
CA GLN A 156 -15.43 -46.85 -8.68
C GLN A 156 -16.87 -46.36 -8.56
N SER A 157 -17.07 -45.17 -8.01
CA SER A 157 -18.38 -44.51 -7.92
C SER A 157 -19.41 -45.38 -7.19
N ASN A 158 -19.07 -45.76 -5.95
CA ASN A 158 -19.92 -46.49 -5.01
C ASN A 158 -19.76 -45.84 -3.60
N TYR A 159 -20.29 -46.49 -2.57
CA TYR A 159 -20.12 -46.12 -1.16
C TYR A 159 -19.29 -47.18 -0.40
N LEU A 160 -18.32 -47.81 -1.07
CA LEU A 160 -17.47 -48.83 -0.45
C LEU A 160 -16.60 -48.19 0.63
N SER A 161 -16.49 -48.87 1.77
CA SER A 161 -15.81 -48.38 2.97
C SER A 161 -14.68 -49.32 3.40
N ASP A 162 -14.09 -49.05 4.56
CA ASP A 162 -12.99 -49.81 5.15
C ASP A 162 -11.70 -49.78 4.31
N ALA A 163 -10.70 -50.56 4.73
CA ALA A 163 -9.39 -50.59 4.08
C ALA A 163 -9.38 -51.42 2.80
N ILE A 164 -8.53 -51.01 1.85
CA ILE A 164 -8.21 -51.81 0.67
C ILE A 164 -7.55 -53.12 1.15
N PRO A 165 -8.08 -54.31 0.81
CA PRO A 165 -7.49 -55.57 1.27
C PRO A 165 -6.10 -55.79 0.66
N ALA A 166 -5.10 -56.10 1.50
CA ALA A 166 -3.76 -56.44 1.05
C ALA A 166 -3.73 -57.66 0.11
N SER A 167 -4.71 -58.55 0.22
CA SER A 167 -4.86 -59.72 -0.64
C SER A 167 -5.10 -59.37 -2.12
N LEU A 168 -5.54 -58.15 -2.44
CA LEU A 168 -5.61 -57.70 -3.84
C LEU A 168 -4.23 -57.68 -4.52
N GLY A 169 -3.14 -57.58 -3.74
CA GLY A 169 -1.77 -57.71 -4.24
C GLY A 169 -1.42 -59.11 -4.79
N ASN A 170 -2.28 -60.11 -4.61
CA ASN A 170 -2.10 -61.46 -5.18
C ASN A 170 -2.58 -61.58 -6.64
N LEU A 171 -3.25 -60.55 -7.18
CA LEU A 171 -3.87 -60.58 -8.50
C LEU A 171 -2.86 -60.32 -9.62
N SER A 172 -1.89 -61.22 -9.80
CA SER A 172 -0.76 -61.02 -10.72
C SER A 172 -1.12 -60.75 -12.18
N ASN A 173 -2.34 -61.08 -12.63
CA ASN A 173 -2.83 -60.81 -13.99
C ASN A 173 -3.56 -59.46 -14.13
N LEU A 174 -3.75 -58.72 -13.03
CA LEU A 174 -4.51 -57.49 -13.03
C LEU A 174 -3.79 -56.41 -13.84
N THR A 175 -4.53 -55.81 -14.78
CA THR A 175 -4.07 -54.71 -15.63
C THR A 175 -4.74 -53.39 -15.26
N SER A 176 -5.95 -53.42 -14.72
CA SER A 176 -6.67 -52.20 -14.31
C SER A 176 -7.36 -52.38 -12.97
N LEU A 177 -7.08 -51.48 -12.03
CA LEU A 177 -7.71 -51.39 -10.72
C LEU A 177 -8.27 -49.99 -10.49
N TYR A 178 -9.59 -49.87 -10.52
CA TYR A 178 -10.29 -48.60 -10.30
C TYR A 178 -11.18 -48.69 -9.06
N LEU A 179 -10.81 -47.92 -8.04
CA LEU A 179 -11.49 -47.83 -6.75
C LEU A 179 -11.91 -46.39 -6.40
N HIS A 180 -11.72 -45.45 -7.31
CA HIS A 180 -11.94 -44.03 -7.06
C HIS A 180 -13.41 -43.68 -6.78
N ASN A 181 -13.66 -42.52 -6.15
CA ASN A 181 -15.00 -42.08 -5.74
C ASN A 181 -15.72 -43.11 -4.86
N ASN A 182 -15.12 -43.44 -3.71
CA ASN A 182 -15.66 -44.30 -2.67
C ASN A 182 -15.38 -43.68 -1.28
N GLN A 183 -15.56 -44.45 -0.22
CA GLN A 183 -15.28 -44.09 1.18
C GLN A 183 -14.17 -44.97 1.78
N LEU A 184 -13.26 -45.48 0.94
CA LEU A 184 -12.19 -46.36 1.38
C LEU A 184 -11.23 -45.61 2.30
N SER A 185 -10.81 -46.25 3.39
CA SER A 185 -9.99 -45.64 4.44
C SER A 185 -8.74 -46.46 4.74
N GLY A 186 -7.93 -46.02 5.71
CA GLY A 186 -6.67 -46.68 6.04
C GLY A 186 -5.59 -46.48 4.97
N ASN A 187 -4.54 -47.29 5.02
CA ASN A 187 -3.37 -47.10 4.16
C ASN A 187 -3.55 -47.76 2.80
N ILE A 188 -2.84 -47.24 1.79
CA ILE A 188 -2.60 -47.98 0.54
C ILE A 188 -1.73 -49.20 0.88
N PRO A 189 -2.16 -50.45 0.61
CA PRO A 189 -1.37 -51.64 0.91
C PRO A 189 -0.10 -51.70 0.06
N SER A 190 1.04 -51.97 0.69
CA SER A 190 2.32 -52.12 -0.01
C SER A 190 2.33 -53.29 -1.01
N GLU A 191 1.49 -54.29 -0.76
CA GLU A 191 1.29 -55.49 -1.57
C GLU A 191 0.75 -55.17 -2.96
N LEU A 192 0.11 -54.00 -3.16
CA LEU A 192 -0.27 -53.55 -4.50
C LEU A 192 0.96 -53.38 -5.41
N GLY A 193 2.15 -53.14 -4.84
CA GLY A 193 3.42 -53.11 -5.59
C GLY A 193 3.83 -54.46 -6.21
N ASN A 194 3.16 -55.57 -5.87
CA ASN A 194 3.40 -56.88 -6.49
C ASN A 194 2.70 -57.04 -7.86
N LEU A 195 1.80 -56.13 -8.21
CA LEU A 195 0.97 -56.20 -9.43
C LEU A 195 1.73 -55.73 -10.66
N THR A 196 2.84 -56.40 -11.02
CA THR A 196 3.76 -55.91 -12.06
C THR A 196 3.17 -55.79 -13.47
N ASN A 197 2.01 -56.40 -13.73
CA ASN A 197 1.24 -56.26 -14.99
C ASN A 197 0.25 -55.09 -14.99
N LEU A 198 0.11 -54.38 -13.86
CA LEU A 198 -0.85 -53.30 -13.69
C LEU A 198 -0.46 -52.13 -14.60
N GLN A 199 -1.44 -51.65 -15.36
CA GLN A 199 -1.33 -50.56 -16.31
C GLN A 199 -2.05 -49.31 -15.80
N ASN A 200 -3.17 -49.48 -15.10
CA ASN A 200 -3.97 -48.37 -14.57
C ASN A 200 -4.30 -48.61 -13.10
N LEU A 201 -3.92 -47.66 -12.24
CA LEU A 201 -4.25 -47.64 -10.82
C LEU A 201 -4.90 -46.30 -10.49
N ASN A 202 -6.20 -46.32 -10.18
CA ASN A 202 -6.91 -45.14 -9.74
C ASN A 202 -7.64 -45.37 -8.40
N LEU A 203 -7.12 -44.72 -7.36
CA LEU A 203 -7.61 -44.73 -5.98
C LEU A 203 -8.11 -43.35 -5.53
N SER A 204 -8.27 -42.39 -6.45
CA SER A 204 -8.56 -41.01 -6.12
C SER A 204 -9.92 -40.82 -5.43
N SER A 205 -10.13 -39.70 -4.74
CA SER A 205 -11.43 -39.35 -4.12
C SER A 205 -11.92 -40.44 -3.15
N ASN A 206 -11.12 -40.68 -2.11
CA ASN A 206 -11.40 -41.62 -1.01
C ASN A 206 -10.95 -40.97 0.33
N GLN A 207 -10.86 -41.76 1.40
CA GLN A 207 -10.38 -41.36 2.73
C GLN A 207 -9.07 -42.09 3.08
N LEU A 208 -8.25 -42.42 2.07
CA LEU A 208 -7.01 -43.15 2.27
C LEU A 208 -6.00 -42.24 3.00
N SER A 209 -5.26 -42.82 3.93
CA SER A 209 -4.32 -42.11 4.80
C SER A 209 -2.94 -42.77 4.82
N GLY A 210 -2.01 -42.22 5.58
CA GLY A 210 -0.63 -42.72 5.64
C GLY A 210 0.17 -42.42 4.37
N PRO A 211 1.40 -42.97 4.24
CA PRO A 211 2.28 -42.67 3.12
C PRO A 211 1.91 -43.42 1.84
N ILE A 212 2.30 -42.84 0.71
CA ILE A 212 2.37 -43.58 -0.56
C ILE A 212 3.47 -44.66 -0.40
N PRO A 213 3.17 -45.96 -0.57
CA PRO A 213 4.17 -47.01 -0.42
C PRO A 213 5.23 -46.93 -1.52
N SER A 214 6.52 -47.00 -1.15
CA SER A 214 7.61 -47.02 -2.13
C SER A 214 7.56 -48.24 -3.05
N GLN A 215 6.91 -49.33 -2.62
CA GLN A 215 6.70 -50.54 -3.41
C GLN A 215 5.88 -50.29 -4.68
N LEU A 216 5.09 -49.21 -4.76
CA LEU A 216 4.42 -48.82 -6.01
C LEU A 216 5.42 -48.51 -7.14
N GLY A 217 6.67 -48.16 -6.81
CA GLY A 217 7.76 -48.02 -7.77
C GLY A 217 8.12 -49.31 -8.53
N ASN A 218 7.67 -50.48 -8.07
CA ASN A 218 7.89 -51.77 -8.75
C ASN A 218 6.93 -52.00 -9.93
N LEU A 219 5.91 -51.15 -10.12
CA LEU A 219 4.86 -51.32 -11.13
C LEU A 219 5.35 -50.91 -12.52
N SER A 220 6.35 -51.61 -13.07
CA SER A 220 7.04 -51.24 -14.31
C SER A 220 6.17 -51.13 -15.57
N SER A 221 4.95 -51.70 -15.56
CA SER A 221 3.99 -51.62 -16.67
C SER A 221 2.94 -50.52 -16.51
N LEU A 222 3.00 -49.73 -15.43
CA LEU A 222 1.98 -48.74 -15.10
C LEU A 222 2.06 -47.53 -16.05
N PHE A 223 0.92 -47.16 -16.62
CA PHE A 223 0.73 -45.97 -17.44
C PHE A 223 0.11 -44.83 -16.64
N ASP A 224 -0.87 -45.13 -15.78
CA ASP A 224 -1.63 -44.12 -15.05
C ASP A 224 -1.67 -44.43 -13.55
N LEU A 225 -1.19 -43.50 -12.74
CA LEU A 225 -1.22 -43.54 -11.27
C LEU A 225 -1.96 -42.33 -10.72
N HIS A 226 -3.17 -42.54 -10.22
CA HIS A 226 -3.99 -41.50 -9.60
C HIS A 226 -4.39 -41.88 -8.18
N VAL A 227 -3.98 -41.07 -7.21
CA VAL A 227 -4.32 -41.22 -5.78
C VAL A 227 -4.74 -39.89 -5.14
N GLY A 228 -5.06 -38.88 -5.96
CA GLY A 228 -5.47 -37.56 -5.48
C GLY A 228 -6.80 -37.53 -4.74
N GLY A 229 -7.10 -36.47 -3.99
CA GLY A 229 -8.35 -36.34 -3.21
C GLY A 229 -8.44 -37.38 -2.08
N ASN A 230 -7.40 -37.45 -1.25
CA ASN A 230 -7.29 -38.38 -0.12
C ASN A 230 -6.63 -37.66 1.07
N GLU A 231 -6.33 -38.39 2.14
CA GLU A 231 -5.63 -37.91 3.34
C GLU A 231 -4.18 -38.46 3.39
N LEU A 232 -3.55 -38.72 2.23
CA LEU A 232 -2.20 -39.28 2.16
C LEU A 232 -1.18 -38.28 2.71
N SER A 233 -0.21 -38.78 3.46
CA SER A 233 0.80 -37.99 4.18
C SER A 233 2.22 -38.47 3.88
N GLY A 234 3.24 -37.88 4.49
CA GLY A 234 4.64 -38.22 4.23
C GLY A 234 5.13 -37.69 2.87
N SER A 235 6.30 -38.13 2.42
CA SER A 235 6.91 -37.66 1.17
C SER A 235 6.49 -38.46 -0.05
N ILE A 236 6.58 -37.84 -1.23
CA ILE A 236 6.50 -38.56 -2.50
C ILE A 236 7.71 -39.52 -2.57
N PRO A 237 7.52 -40.85 -2.71
CA PRO A 237 8.63 -41.78 -2.78
C PRO A 237 9.46 -41.57 -4.05
N PRO A 238 10.79 -41.45 -3.97
CA PRO A 238 11.66 -41.34 -5.14
C PRO A 238 11.56 -42.58 -6.06
N GLU A 239 11.19 -43.75 -5.51
CA GLU A 239 10.99 -44.98 -6.27
C GLU A 239 9.89 -44.88 -7.33
N LEU A 240 8.97 -43.90 -7.24
CA LEU A 240 8.02 -43.63 -8.33
C LEU A 240 8.72 -43.23 -9.63
N GLY A 241 9.95 -42.70 -9.55
CA GLY A 241 10.82 -42.45 -10.71
C GLY A 241 11.28 -43.71 -11.46
N ASN A 242 11.06 -44.91 -10.91
CA ASN A 242 11.39 -46.19 -11.58
C ASN A 242 10.30 -46.67 -12.56
N ILE A 243 9.12 -46.05 -12.55
CA ILE A 243 7.95 -46.45 -13.35
C ILE A 243 8.10 -45.94 -14.80
N SER A 244 9.08 -46.46 -15.54
CA SER A 244 9.46 -45.94 -16.87
C SER A 244 8.35 -45.86 -17.92
N GLN A 245 7.23 -46.57 -17.73
CA GLN A 245 6.06 -46.53 -18.62
C GLN A 245 5.03 -45.45 -18.26
N LEU A 246 5.21 -44.74 -17.15
CA LEU A 246 4.22 -43.82 -16.62
C LEU A 246 3.98 -42.64 -17.57
N ARG A 247 2.71 -42.34 -17.79
CA ARG A 247 2.19 -41.29 -18.67
C ARG A 247 1.42 -40.23 -17.89
N SER A 248 0.77 -40.61 -16.80
CA SER A 248 0.00 -39.69 -15.94
C SER A 248 0.27 -39.97 -14.47
N LEU A 249 0.65 -38.91 -13.74
CA LEU A 249 0.85 -38.95 -12.29
C LEU A 249 -0.05 -37.88 -11.63
N GLY A 250 -1.02 -38.33 -10.84
CA GLY A 250 -1.99 -37.46 -10.15
C GLY A 250 -2.01 -37.73 -8.66
N LEU A 251 -1.39 -36.86 -7.87
CA LEU A 251 -1.28 -36.95 -6.41
C LEU A 251 -1.93 -35.75 -5.69
N ALA A 252 -2.64 -34.90 -6.44
CA ALA A 252 -3.20 -33.65 -5.93
C ALA A 252 -4.21 -33.82 -4.80
N ASP A 253 -4.45 -32.77 -4.01
CA ASP A 253 -5.44 -32.75 -2.93
C ASP A 253 -5.19 -33.86 -1.89
N ASN A 254 -4.05 -33.74 -1.22
CA ASN A 254 -3.57 -34.63 -0.17
C ASN A 254 -2.78 -33.82 0.89
N GLN A 255 -2.16 -34.51 1.85
CA GLN A 255 -1.28 -33.93 2.88
C GLN A 255 0.19 -34.31 2.65
N LEU A 256 0.61 -34.51 1.40
CA LEU A 256 1.98 -34.89 1.06
C LEU A 256 2.94 -33.75 1.41
N SER A 257 4.12 -34.09 1.92
CA SER A 257 5.11 -33.16 2.45
C SER A 257 6.52 -33.49 1.92
N GLY A 258 7.53 -32.72 2.34
CA GLY A 258 8.90 -32.91 1.84
C GLY A 258 9.08 -32.41 0.41
N ALA A 259 10.23 -32.71 -0.20
CA ALA A 259 10.58 -32.22 -1.53
C ALA A 259 9.98 -33.07 -2.65
N ILE A 260 9.80 -32.46 -3.83
CA ILE A 260 9.54 -33.19 -5.07
C ILE A 260 10.82 -33.98 -5.42
N PRO A 261 10.77 -35.32 -5.58
CA PRO A 261 11.95 -36.10 -5.93
C PRO A 261 12.46 -35.77 -7.34
N SER A 262 13.77 -35.55 -7.47
CA SER A 262 14.43 -35.36 -8.78
C SER A 262 14.28 -36.57 -9.70
N GLU A 263 14.10 -37.77 -9.13
CA GLU A 263 13.92 -39.03 -9.81
C GLU A 263 12.67 -39.05 -10.70
N LEU A 264 11.68 -38.18 -10.45
CA LEU A 264 10.54 -38.01 -11.35
C LEU A 264 10.97 -37.53 -12.74
N GLY A 265 12.12 -36.87 -12.86
CA GLY A 265 12.74 -36.50 -14.14
C GLY A 265 13.17 -37.69 -15.01
N ASN A 266 13.24 -38.91 -14.46
CA ASN A 266 13.56 -40.12 -15.23
C ASN A 266 12.38 -40.65 -16.07
N LEU A 267 11.17 -40.13 -15.85
CA LEU A 267 9.93 -40.63 -16.44
C LEU A 267 9.69 -40.06 -17.85
N GLY A 268 10.57 -40.35 -18.80
CA GLY A 268 10.56 -39.71 -20.14
C GLY A 268 9.26 -39.87 -20.97
N LEU A 269 8.34 -40.76 -20.59
CA LEU A 269 7.03 -40.93 -21.25
C LEU A 269 5.88 -40.13 -20.60
N LEU A 270 6.19 -39.40 -19.52
CA LEU A 270 5.20 -38.67 -18.74
C LEU A 270 4.61 -37.51 -19.53
N ARG A 271 3.28 -37.40 -19.49
CA ARG A 271 2.49 -36.39 -20.21
C ARG A 271 1.80 -35.42 -19.26
N GLY A 272 1.55 -35.84 -18.03
CA GLY A 272 0.91 -35.00 -17.02
C GLY A 272 1.43 -35.29 -15.61
N ILE A 273 1.78 -34.23 -14.89
CA ILE A 273 2.03 -34.23 -13.45
C ILE A 273 1.01 -33.30 -12.80
N ASN A 274 0.26 -33.80 -11.83
CA ASN A 274 -0.58 -32.98 -10.95
C ASN A 274 -0.28 -33.30 -9.48
N LEU A 275 0.41 -32.37 -8.81
CA LEU A 275 0.77 -32.42 -7.39
C LEU A 275 0.11 -31.28 -6.60
N ALA A 276 -0.90 -30.63 -7.18
CA ALA A 276 -1.50 -29.44 -6.59
C ALA A 276 -2.15 -29.70 -5.22
N PHE A 277 -2.34 -28.68 -4.40
CA PHE A 277 -3.03 -28.77 -3.10
C PHE A 277 -2.41 -29.84 -2.19
N ASN A 278 -1.13 -29.63 -1.85
CA ASN A 278 -0.38 -30.45 -0.91
C ASN A 278 0.46 -29.56 0.03
N GLN A 279 1.36 -30.14 0.81
CA GLN A 279 2.29 -29.45 1.71
C GLN A 279 3.75 -29.64 1.24
N LEU A 280 3.97 -29.77 -0.07
CA LEU A 280 5.31 -29.99 -0.63
C LEU A 280 6.20 -28.76 -0.41
N THR A 281 7.47 -28.99 -0.11
CA THR A 281 8.48 -27.98 0.26
C THR A 281 9.72 -28.10 -0.63
N GLY A 282 10.72 -27.25 -0.41
CA GLY A 282 11.97 -27.27 -1.20
C GLY A 282 11.79 -26.68 -2.60
N SER A 283 12.81 -26.82 -3.44
CA SER A 283 12.83 -26.27 -4.80
C SER A 283 12.24 -27.22 -5.82
N ILE A 284 11.72 -26.66 -6.92
CA ILE A 284 11.35 -27.45 -8.10
C ILE A 284 12.64 -28.07 -8.69
N PRO A 285 12.73 -29.41 -8.83
CA PRO A 285 13.92 -30.05 -9.40
C PRO A 285 14.13 -29.66 -10.86
N SER A 286 15.37 -29.35 -11.24
CA SER A 286 15.72 -29.02 -12.63
C SER A 286 15.51 -30.21 -13.59
N GLU A 287 15.58 -31.43 -13.05
CA GLU A 287 15.40 -32.69 -13.75
C GLU A 287 14.00 -32.84 -14.35
N LEU A 288 13.00 -32.12 -13.83
CA LEU A 288 11.68 -32.05 -14.47
C LEU A 288 11.75 -31.45 -15.88
N GLY A 289 12.78 -30.66 -16.19
CA GLY A 289 13.06 -30.14 -17.53
C GLY A 289 13.46 -31.21 -18.55
N TYR A 290 13.70 -32.46 -18.14
CA TYR A 290 14.03 -33.58 -19.03
C TYR A 290 12.79 -34.29 -19.61
N LEU A 291 11.59 -33.93 -19.14
CA LEU A 291 10.34 -34.61 -19.49
C LEU A 291 9.78 -34.06 -20.81
N GLU A 292 10.46 -34.32 -21.93
CA GLU A 292 10.12 -33.73 -23.25
C GLU A 292 8.67 -33.98 -23.72
N ASN A 293 8.00 -35.03 -23.23
CA ASN A 293 6.60 -35.36 -23.57
C ASN A 293 5.56 -34.69 -22.65
N LEU A 294 5.99 -33.91 -21.66
CA LEU A 294 5.11 -33.33 -20.65
C LEU A 294 4.23 -32.25 -21.29
N GLY A 295 2.91 -32.47 -21.23
CA GLY A 295 1.90 -31.51 -21.67
C GLY A 295 1.33 -30.69 -20.53
N THR A 296 1.29 -31.22 -19.30
CA THR A 296 0.76 -30.49 -18.14
C THR A 296 1.63 -30.69 -16.91
N LEU A 297 1.97 -29.58 -16.26
CA LEU A 297 2.65 -29.54 -14.98
C LEU A 297 1.88 -28.64 -14.02
N ASP A 298 1.20 -29.24 -13.04
CA ASP A 298 0.51 -28.51 -11.97
C ASP A 298 1.16 -28.82 -10.61
N LEU A 299 1.79 -27.80 -10.05
CA LEU A 299 2.44 -27.79 -8.73
C LEU A 299 1.81 -26.75 -7.79
N SER A 300 0.63 -26.23 -8.15
CA SER A 300 0.01 -25.11 -7.43
C SER A 300 -0.42 -25.44 -6.01
N ALA A 301 -0.62 -24.43 -5.17
CA ALA A 301 -1.08 -24.58 -3.79
C ALA A 301 -0.23 -25.56 -2.97
N ASN A 302 1.06 -25.25 -2.86
CA ASN A 302 2.05 -25.96 -2.06
C ASN A 302 2.92 -24.95 -1.27
N GLN A 303 4.02 -25.40 -0.68
CA GLN A 303 5.02 -24.57 0.01
C GLN A 303 6.38 -24.61 -0.71
N LEU A 304 6.36 -24.75 -2.04
CA LEU A 304 7.58 -24.80 -2.85
C LEU A 304 8.29 -23.45 -2.81
N SER A 305 9.63 -23.48 -2.79
CA SER A 305 10.51 -22.32 -2.61
C SER A 305 11.65 -22.33 -3.63
N GLY A 306 12.57 -21.37 -3.56
CA GLY A 306 13.64 -21.22 -4.55
C GLY A 306 13.12 -20.69 -5.89
N SER A 307 13.97 -20.70 -6.91
CA SER A 307 13.65 -20.14 -8.23
C SER A 307 13.01 -21.16 -9.18
N ILE A 308 12.24 -20.66 -10.16
CA ILE A 308 11.81 -21.46 -11.31
C ILE A 308 13.06 -21.92 -12.09
N PRO A 309 13.31 -23.23 -12.28
CA PRO A 309 14.46 -23.70 -13.04
C PRO A 309 14.33 -23.34 -14.52
N SER A 310 15.37 -22.73 -15.12
CA SER A 310 15.39 -22.43 -16.56
C SER A 310 15.28 -23.67 -17.44
N ALA A 311 15.67 -24.85 -16.91
CA ALA A 311 15.50 -26.15 -17.56
C ALA A 311 14.04 -26.43 -17.98
N LEU A 312 13.04 -25.88 -17.26
CA LEU A 312 11.63 -26.01 -17.64
C LEU A 312 11.33 -25.40 -19.02
N GLY A 313 12.14 -24.44 -19.49
CA GLY A 313 12.05 -23.89 -20.84
C GLY A 313 12.37 -24.88 -21.97
N SER A 314 12.80 -26.11 -21.64
CA SER A 314 13.04 -27.19 -22.62
C SER A 314 11.77 -27.99 -22.96
N LEU A 315 10.68 -27.81 -22.20
CA LEU A 315 9.46 -28.61 -22.28
C LEU A 315 8.53 -28.13 -23.42
N THR A 316 8.97 -28.20 -24.67
CA THR A 316 8.26 -27.58 -25.82
C THR A 316 6.86 -28.14 -26.12
N ASN A 317 6.50 -29.30 -25.56
CA ASN A 317 5.15 -29.88 -25.63
C ASN A 317 4.21 -29.40 -24.51
N LEU A 318 4.71 -28.62 -23.55
CA LEU A 318 3.93 -28.17 -22.40
C LEU A 318 2.85 -27.19 -22.85
N SER A 319 1.59 -27.53 -22.55
CA SER A 319 0.42 -26.69 -22.81
C SER A 319 -0.09 -25.98 -21.57
N SER A 320 0.24 -26.47 -20.38
CA SER A 320 -0.18 -25.85 -19.11
C SER A 320 0.92 -25.95 -18.06
N LEU A 321 1.37 -24.79 -17.56
CA LEU A 321 2.29 -24.65 -16.43
C LEU A 321 1.60 -23.88 -15.32
N ASN A 322 1.33 -24.56 -14.20
CA ASN A 322 0.71 -23.96 -13.03
C ASN A 322 1.60 -24.13 -11.80
N LEU A 323 2.20 -23.02 -11.35
CA LEU A 323 3.06 -22.94 -10.17
C LEU A 323 2.47 -22.01 -9.10
N SER A 324 1.20 -21.61 -9.24
CA SER A 324 0.61 -20.56 -8.42
C SER A 324 0.42 -20.96 -6.96
N SER A 325 0.28 -19.97 -6.07
CA SER A 325 0.08 -20.19 -4.64
C SER A 325 1.20 -21.04 -4.01
N ASN A 326 2.44 -20.56 -4.12
CA ASN A 326 3.65 -21.16 -3.53
C ASN A 326 4.52 -20.05 -2.90
N LEU A 327 5.75 -20.38 -2.50
CA LEU A 327 6.76 -19.46 -1.96
C LEU A 327 7.93 -19.29 -2.95
N ILE A 328 7.69 -19.43 -4.26
CA ILE A 328 8.73 -19.38 -5.30
C ILE A 328 9.26 -17.95 -5.41
N GLU A 329 10.58 -17.82 -5.45
CA GLU A 329 11.30 -16.55 -5.47
C GLU A 329 12.14 -16.41 -6.76
N GLY A 330 12.94 -15.34 -6.85
CA GLY A 330 13.78 -15.06 -8.02
C GLY A 330 12.99 -14.56 -9.23
N SER A 331 13.66 -14.46 -10.38
CA SER A 331 13.04 -13.95 -11.61
C SER A 331 12.38 -15.04 -12.44
N ILE A 332 11.38 -14.65 -13.24
CA ILE A 332 10.84 -15.51 -14.29
C ILE A 332 11.96 -15.77 -15.33
N PRO A 333 12.34 -17.03 -15.61
CA PRO A 333 13.39 -17.31 -16.59
C PRO A 333 12.94 -16.96 -18.01
N PRO A 334 13.75 -16.25 -18.82
CA PRO A 334 13.43 -15.94 -20.21
C PRO A 334 13.27 -17.22 -21.07
N GLU A 335 13.89 -18.34 -20.68
CA GLU A 335 13.76 -19.63 -21.36
C GLU A 335 12.32 -20.15 -21.37
N LEU A 336 11.45 -19.70 -20.46
CA LEU A 336 10.02 -20.02 -20.54
C LEU A 336 9.37 -19.52 -21.84
N GLY A 337 9.94 -18.50 -22.50
CA GLY A 337 9.52 -18.03 -23.82
C GLY A 337 9.69 -19.07 -24.95
N ASN A 338 10.46 -20.15 -24.73
CA ASN A 338 10.61 -21.23 -25.70
C ASN A 338 9.39 -22.18 -25.75
N LEU A 339 8.47 -22.08 -24.79
CA LEU A 339 7.32 -22.98 -24.64
C LEU A 339 6.18 -22.62 -25.59
N THR A 340 6.41 -22.64 -26.90
CA THR A 340 5.46 -22.12 -27.90
C THR A 340 4.12 -22.86 -27.97
N SER A 341 4.01 -24.06 -27.38
CA SER A 341 2.75 -24.81 -27.21
C SER A 341 1.94 -24.41 -25.97
N LEU A 342 2.47 -23.53 -25.12
CA LEU A 342 1.89 -23.19 -23.83
C LEU A 342 0.61 -22.36 -24.01
N GLU A 343 -0.51 -22.88 -23.51
CA GLU A 343 -1.82 -22.21 -23.52
C GLU A 343 -2.10 -21.51 -22.19
N ALA A 344 -1.54 -22.01 -21.08
CA ALA A 344 -1.71 -21.44 -19.75
C ALA A 344 -0.40 -21.34 -18.98
N LEU A 345 -0.06 -20.12 -18.56
CA LEU A 345 1.02 -19.80 -17.62
C LEU A 345 0.42 -19.16 -16.36
N ARG A 346 0.46 -19.89 -15.24
CA ARG A 346 -0.07 -19.46 -13.95
C ARG A 346 1.03 -19.45 -12.90
N LEU A 347 1.48 -18.26 -12.50
CA LEU A 347 2.54 -18.02 -11.54
C LEU A 347 2.08 -17.12 -10.39
N GLU A 348 0.79 -16.82 -10.30
CA GLU A 348 0.21 -15.91 -9.31
C GLU A 348 0.44 -16.37 -7.87
N LYS A 349 0.40 -15.44 -6.90
CA LYS A 349 0.59 -15.72 -5.47
C LYS A 349 1.90 -16.44 -5.17
N ASN A 350 3.00 -15.80 -5.53
CA ASN A 350 4.37 -16.22 -5.25
C ASN A 350 5.20 -15.02 -4.76
N GLN A 351 6.52 -15.16 -4.70
CA GLN A 351 7.47 -14.11 -4.34
C GLN A 351 8.40 -13.78 -5.52
N LEU A 352 7.92 -13.96 -6.75
CA LEU A 352 8.70 -13.70 -7.97
C LEU A 352 9.06 -12.22 -8.07
N SER A 353 10.29 -11.93 -8.47
CA SER A 353 10.88 -10.60 -8.55
C SER A 353 11.52 -10.35 -9.92
N GLY A 354 12.14 -9.18 -10.11
CA GLY A 354 12.73 -8.82 -11.40
C GLY A 354 11.67 -8.43 -12.45
N ALA A 355 12.09 -8.23 -13.69
CA ALA A 355 11.21 -7.81 -14.78
C ALA A 355 10.52 -9.00 -15.45
N ILE A 356 9.34 -8.75 -16.03
CA ILE A 356 8.68 -9.71 -16.94
C ILE A 356 9.57 -9.86 -18.19
N PRO A 357 10.06 -11.07 -18.54
CA PRO A 357 10.89 -11.27 -19.72
C PRO A 357 10.12 -10.99 -21.02
N SER A 358 10.75 -10.27 -21.95
CA SER A 358 10.15 -9.98 -23.27
C SER A 358 9.92 -11.23 -24.11
N GLU A 359 10.67 -12.28 -23.85
CA GLU A 359 10.61 -13.60 -24.49
C GLU A 359 9.26 -14.28 -24.26
N LEU A 360 8.52 -13.93 -23.20
CA LEU A 360 7.14 -14.41 -23.01
C LEU A 360 6.19 -13.95 -24.13
N GLY A 361 6.54 -12.90 -24.88
CA GLY A 361 5.82 -12.50 -26.10
C GLY A 361 5.93 -13.48 -27.27
N LEU A 362 6.78 -14.52 -27.16
CA LEU A 362 6.93 -15.57 -28.19
C LEU A 362 5.92 -16.73 -28.03
N LEU A 363 5.14 -16.74 -26.94
CA LEU A 363 4.20 -17.80 -26.60
C LEU A 363 2.91 -17.72 -27.42
N SER A 364 3.00 -17.99 -28.72
CA SER A 364 1.92 -17.75 -29.68
C SER A 364 0.63 -18.54 -29.44
N ALA A 365 0.67 -19.64 -28.67
CA ALA A 365 -0.51 -20.41 -28.26
C ALA A 365 -1.16 -19.93 -26.95
N LEU A 366 -0.58 -18.95 -26.27
CA LEU A 366 -0.96 -18.56 -24.91
C LEU A 366 -2.33 -17.90 -24.88
N LYS A 367 -3.22 -18.44 -24.03
CA LYS A 367 -4.57 -17.94 -23.76
C LYS A 367 -4.67 -17.33 -22.38
N THR A 368 -3.95 -17.88 -21.40
CA THR A 368 -3.96 -17.41 -20.01
C THR A 368 -2.54 -17.08 -19.55
N MET A 369 -2.33 -15.84 -19.11
CA MET A 369 -1.15 -15.41 -18.35
C MET A 369 -1.60 -14.78 -17.04
N SER A 370 -1.28 -15.43 -15.92
CA SER A 370 -1.51 -14.88 -14.58
C SER A 370 -0.21 -14.82 -13.80
N LEU A 371 0.22 -13.59 -13.49
CA LEU A 371 1.43 -13.26 -12.75
C LEU A 371 1.10 -12.41 -11.50
N SER A 372 -0.18 -12.29 -11.15
CA SER A 372 -0.66 -11.41 -10.07
C SER A 372 -0.12 -11.80 -8.69
N GLU A 373 -0.15 -10.86 -7.75
CA GLU A 373 0.28 -11.11 -6.35
C GLU A 373 1.72 -11.66 -6.28
N ASN A 374 2.66 -10.90 -6.85
CA ASN A 374 4.10 -11.17 -6.83
C ASN A 374 4.87 -9.85 -6.51
N GLN A 375 6.19 -9.86 -6.69
CA GLN A 375 7.07 -8.71 -6.49
C GLN A 375 7.72 -8.27 -7.82
N LEU A 376 7.03 -8.48 -8.96
CA LEU A 376 7.57 -8.17 -10.29
C LEU A 376 7.73 -6.66 -10.45
N THR A 377 8.83 -6.26 -11.10
CA THR A 377 9.26 -4.86 -11.29
C THR A 377 9.45 -4.56 -12.78
N GLY A 378 9.91 -3.35 -13.12
CA GLY A 378 10.15 -2.95 -14.51
C GLY A 378 8.87 -2.68 -15.28
N ALA A 379 8.99 -2.47 -16.59
CA ALA A 379 7.86 -2.17 -17.46
C ALA A 379 7.18 -3.43 -17.98
N ILE A 380 5.89 -3.32 -18.30
CA ILE A 380 5.18 -4.35 -19.07
C ILE A 380 5.82 -4.40 -20.47
N PRO A 381 6.37 -5.54 -20.93
CA PRO A 381 7.01 -5.63 -22.23
C PRO A 381 6.00 -5.42 -23.37
N THR A 382 6.34 -4.57 -24.35
CA THR A 382 5.53 -4.35 -25.56
C THR A 382 5.32 -5.64 -26.36
N ALA A 383 6.27 -6.58 -26.27
CA ALA A 383 6.20 -7.91 -26.88
C ALA A 383 4.96 -8.72 -26.47
N LEU A 384 4.36 -8.45 -25.30
CA LEU A 384 3.12 -9.11 -24.87
C LEU A 384 1.93 -8.77 -25.79
N GLY A 385 1.96 -7.65 -26.51
CA GLY A 385 0.95 -7.30 -27.51
C GLY A 385 0.94 -8.22 -28.74
N SER A 386 1.99 -9.03 -28.94
CA SER A 386 2.06 -10.03 -30.03
C SER A 386 1.27 -11.31 -29.75
N LEU A 387 0.73 -11.49 -28.54
CA LEU A 387 0.05 -12.70 -28.10
C LEU A 387 -1.41 -12.73 -28.59
N ALA A 388 -1.63 -12.85 -29.91
CA ALA A 388 -2.95 -12.74 -30.53
C ALA A 388 -4.02 -13.71 -29.99
N GLY A 389 -3.62 -14.81 -29.35
CA GLY A 389 -4.50 -15.79 -28.70
C GLY A 389 -4.87 -15.48 -27.25
N LEU A 390 -4.34 -14.41 -26.65
CA LEU A 390 -4.45 -14.16 -25.22
C LEU A 390 -5.86 -13.70 -24.84
N GLU A 391 -6.46 -14.41 -23.90
CA GLU A 391 -7.81 -14.19 -23.38
C GLU A 391 -7.77 -13.59 -21.96
N TRP A 392 -6.82 -14.02 -21.12
CA TRP A 392 -6.65 -13.50 -19.76
C TRP A 392 -5.22 -13.01 -19.52
N LEU A 393 -5.07 -11.72 -19.20
CA LEU A 393 -3.83 -11.12 -18.75
C LEU A 393 -4.02 -10.52 -17.35
N GLN A 394 -3.41 -11.15 -16.35
CA GLN A 394 -3.46 -10.72 -14.96
C GLN A 394 -2.06 -10.43 -14.44
N LEU A 395 -1.78 -9.16 -14.18
CA LEU A 395 -0.50 -8.62 -13.71
C LEU A 395 -0.67 -7.74 -12.46
N ASP A 396 -1.87 -7.71 -11.86
CA ASP A 396 -2.19 -6.87 -10.73
C ASP A 396 -1.42 -7.25 -9.46
N SER A 397 -1.37 -6.35 -8.49
CA SER A 397 -0.73 -6.59 -7.19
C SER A 397 0.76 -6.97 -7.34
N ASN A 398 1.50 -6.13 -8.05
CA ASN A 398 2.94 -6.23 -8.28
C ASN A 398 3.61 -4.84 -8.07
N GLN A 399 4.86 -4.68 -8.50
CA GLN A 399 5.62 -3.42 -8.48
C GLN A 399 5.96 -2.95 -9.91
N LEU A 400 5.12 -3.28 -10.90
CA LEU A 400 5.33 -2.91 -12.30
C LEU A 400 5.26 -1.39 -12.47
N SER A 401 6.06 -0.84 -13.37
CA SER A 401 6.25 0.59 -13.56
C SER A 401 6.24 0.97 -15.04
N GLY A 402 6.39 2.26 -15.36
CA GLY A 402 6.34 2.73 -16.75
C GLY A 402 4.92 2.74 -17.33
N PRO A 403 4.77 3.04 -18.63
CA PRO A 403 3.45 3.14 -19.27
C PRO A 403 2.81 1.79 -19.55
N ILE A 404 1.48 1.77 -19.64
CA ILE A 404 0.75 0.66 -20.25
C ILE A 404 1.10 0.64 -21.75
N PRO A 405 1.63 -0.46 -22.31
CA PRO A 405 1.96 -0.55 -23.74
C PRO A 405 0.70 -0.42 -24.60
N SER A 406 0.76 0.42 -25.65
CA SER A 406 -0.34 0.57 -26.60
C SER A 406 -0.65 -0.71 -27.38
N GLU A 407 0.36 -1.57 -27.54
CA GLU A 407 0.29 -2.86 -28.21
C GLU A 407 -0.66 -3.85 -27.50
N LEU A 408 -0.96 -3.65 -26.21
CA LEU A 408 -2.01 -4.43 -25.54
C LEU A 408 -3.40 -4.21 -26.16
N GLY A 409 -3.62 -3.07 -26.84
CA GLY A 409 -4.82 -2.79 -27.61
C GLY A 409 -4.96 -3.61 -28.91
N GLU A 410 -3.94 -4.40 -29.28
CA GLU A 410 -3.98 -5.29 -30.45
C GLU A 410 -4.52 -6.70 -30.10
N LEU A 411 -4.70 -7.00 -28.80
CA LEU A 411 -5.13 -8.30 -28.29
C LEU A 411 -6.63 -8.52 -28.44
N GLY A 412 -7.12 -8.67 -29.68
CA GLY A 412 -8.55 -8.70 -30.01
C GLY A 412 -9.39 -9.82 -29.34
N LEU A 413 -8.76 -10.85 -28.76
CA LEU A 413 -9.43 -11.93 -28.00
C LEU A 413 -9.43 -11.72 -26.48
N LEU A 414 -8.84 -10.62 -25.99
CA LEU A 414 -8.68 -10.38 -24.57
C LEU A 414 -10.04 -10.21 -23.89
N TYR A 415 -10.34 -11.13 -22.97
CA TYR A 415 -11.52 -11.16 -22.13
C TYR A 415 -11.29 -10.40 -20.81
N SER A 416 -10.06 -10.43 -20.28
CA SER A 416 -9.71 -9.79 -19.00
C SER A 416 -8.32 -9.17 -19.00
N LEU A 417 -8.25 -7.93 -18.53
CA LEU A 417 -7.02 -7.18 -18.31
C LEU A 417 -6.99 -6.61 -16.88
N TYR A 418 -6.14 -7.20 -16.04
CA TYR A 418 -5.94 -6.79 -14.65
C TYR A 418 -4.52 -6.26 -14.49
N LEU A 419 -4.41 -4.95 -14.29
CA LEU A 419 -3.14 -4.22 -14.09
C LEU A 419 -3.13 -3.43 -12.78
N GLY A 420 -4.18 -3.56 -11.96
CA GLY A 420 -4.36 -2.78 -10.73
C GLY A 420 -3.27 -3.00 -9.68
N SER A 421 -3.19 -2.12 -8.68
CA SER A 421 -2.24 -2.20 -7.56
C SER A 421 -0.78 -2.39 -8.02
N ASN A 422 -0.29 -1.46 -8.84
CA ASN A 422 1.07 -1.42 -9.37
C ASN A 422 1.63 0.02 -9.29
N HIS A 423 2.75 0.31 -9.95
CA HIS A 423 3.34 1.63 -10.10
C HIS A 423 3.30 2.12 -11.56
N LEU A 424 2.32 1.66 -12.35
CA LEU A 424 2.17 2.07 -13.75
C LEU A 424 1.90 3.57 -13.84
N SER A 425 2.46 4.21 -14.84
CA SER A 425 2.49 5.67 -15.00
C SER A 425 2.11 6.06 -16.43
N GLY A 426 2.08 7.36 -16.74
CA GLY A 426 1.67 7.83 -18.07
C GLY A 426 0.16 7.74 -18.29
N GLU A 427 -0.27 7.92 -19.53
CA GLU A 427 -1.68 7.97 -19.90
C GLU A 427 -2.24 6.57 -20.17
N ILE A 428 -3.56 6.42 -20.01
CA ILE A 428 -4.26 5.22 -20.47
C ILE A 428 -4.21 5.21 -22.01
N PRO A 429 -3.69 4.17 -22.68
CA PRO A 429 -3.62 4.14 -24.14
C PRO A 429 -5.03 4.11 -24.77
N PRO A 430 -5.33 5.01 -25.73
CA PRO A 430 -6.60 4.97 -26.46
C PRO A 430 -6.85 3.64 -27.18
N SER A 431 -5.78 2.93 -27.57
CA SER A 431 -5.86 1.63 -28.23
C SER A 431 -6.54 0.55 -27.39
N LEU A 432 -6.63 0.69 -26.06
CA LEU A 432 -7.40 -0.23 -25.22
C LEU A 432 -8.89 -0.21 -25.58
N GLY A 433 -9.42 0.89 -26.15
CA GLY A 433 -10.78 0.96 -26.66
C GLY A 433 -11.09 0.00 -27.83
N ASN A 434 -10.06 -0.50 -28.52
CA ASN A 434 -10.22 -1.46 -29.61
C ASN A 434 -10.64 -2.86 -29.12
N LEU A 435 -10.54 -3.14 -27.82
CA LEU A 435 -10.78 -4.45 -27.21
C LEU A 435 -12.28 -4.71 -27.02
N GLY A 436 -13.06 -4.76 -28.10
CA GLY A 436 -14.53 -4.87 -28.04
C GLY A 436 -15.07 -6.11 -27.31
N GLY A 437 -14.25 -7.16 -27.16
CA GLY A 437 -14.54 -8.39 -26.40
C GLY A 437 -14.15 -8.35 -24.92
N LEU A 438 -13.58 -7.25 -24.42
CA LEU A 438 -13.09 -7.14 -23.04
C LEU A 438 -14.25 -7.04 -22.05
N HIS A 439 -14.20 -7.87 -21.00
CA HIS A 439 -15.20 -7.91 -19.94
C HIS A 439 -14.71 -7.29 -18.62
N TYR A 440 -13.40 -7.31 -18.40
CA TYR A 440 -12.78 -6.78 -17.19
C TYR A 440 -11.59 -5.90 -17.55
N LEU A 441 -11.63 -4.64 -17.12
CA LEU A 441 -10.53 -3.69 -17.21
C LEU A 441 -10.29 -3.08 -15.83
N CYS A 442 -9.25 -3.57 -15.16
CA CYS A 442 -8.90 -3.17 -13.80
C CYS A 442 -7.54 -2.47 -13.82
N LEU A 443 -7.54 -1.14 -13.71
CA LEU A 443 -6.35 -0.27 -13.75
C LEU A 443 -6.14 0.48 -12.43
N GLU A 444 -6.90 0.15 -11.39
CA GLU A 444 -6.95 0.86 -10.12
C GLU A 444 -5.63 0.87 -9.36
N GLY A 445 -5.43 1.83 -8.46
CA GLY A 445 -4.27 1.81 -7.56
C GLY A 445 -2.92 1.89 -8.29
N ASN A 446 -2.85 2.69 -9.35
CA ASN A 446 -1.64 2.97 -10.12
C ASN A 446 -1.30 4.47 -10.08
N GLN A 447 -0.30 4.91 -10.84
CA GLN A 447 0.09 6.31 -11.00
C GLN A 447 -0.32 6.88 -12.37
N LEU A 448 -1.36 6.32 -12.99
CA LEU A 448 -1.83 6.74 -14.33
C LEU A 448 -2.33 8.18 -14.26
N GLN A 449 -2.02 8.97 -15.29
CA GLN A 449 -2.31 10.40 -15.37
C GLN A 449 -2.98 10.77 -16.69
N GLY A 450 -3.34 12.03 -16.86
CA GLY A 450 -4.04 12.50 -18.07
C GLY A 450 -5.53 12.16 -18.05
N SER A 451 -6.21 12.42 -19.16
CA SER A 451 -7.66 12.21 -19.30
C SER A 451 -8.01 10.75 -19.51
N ILE A 452 -9.24 10.37 -19.15
CA ILE A 452 -9.83 9.10 -19.60
C ILE A 452 -10.00 9.16 -21.13
N PRO A 453 -9.43 8.22 -21.93
CA PRO A 453 -9.61 8.22 -23.37
C PRO A 453 -11.08 7.98 -23.76
N PRO A 454 -11.68 8.81 -24.63
CA PRO A 454 -13.03 8.59 -25.15
C PRO A 454 -13.24 7.21 -25.79
N GLU A 455 -12.18 6.63 -26.36
CA GLU A 455 -12.17 5.31 -26.98
C GLU A 455 -12.56 4.19 -26.02
N LEU A 456 -12.38 4.36 -24.71
CA LEU A 456 -12.88 3.37 -23.73
C LEU A 456 -14.40 3.20 -23.83
N GLY A 457 -15.13 4.21 -24.30
CA GLY A 457 -16.56 4.14 -24.63
C GLY A 457 -16.94 3.07 -25.66
N GLN A 458 -15.97 2.52 -26.40
CA GLN A 458 -16.18 1.47 -27.40
C GLN A 458 -16.16 0.05 -26.80
N LEU A 459 -15.86 -0.09 -25.50
CA LEU A 459 -15.84 -1.36 -24.78
C LEU A 459 -17.27 -1.86 -24.47
N THR A 460 -17.96 -2.29 -25.52
CA THR A 460 -19.39 -2.66 -25.46
C THR A 460 -19.70 -3.96 -24.69
N SER A 461 -18.69 -4.78 -24.37
CA SER A 461 -18.84 -6.02 -23.62
C SER A 461 -18.42 -5.93 -22.13
N ILE A 462 -17.99 -4.75 -21.68
CA ILE A 462 -17.39 -4.60 -20.35
C ILE A 462 -18.40 -4.83 -19.22
N TRP A 463 -18.00 -5.60 -18.21
CA TRP A 463 -18.75 -5.83 -16.97
C TRP A 463 -18.18 -5.05 -15.80
N ARG A 464 -16.85 -4.89 -15.74
CA ARG A 464 -16.16 -4.11 -14.71
C ARG A 464 -15.12 -3.20 -15.33
N LEU A 465 -15.20 -1.91 -14.98
CA LEU A 465 -14.23 -0.89 -15.35
C LEU A 465 -13.78 -0.16 -14.09
N TYR A 466 -12.56 -0.43 -13.64
CA TYR A 466 -11.98 0.18 -12.45
C TYR A 466 -10.80 1.07 -12.83
N LEU A 467 -10.96 2.36 -12.62
CA LEU A 467 -9.95 3.40 -12.88
C LEU A 467 -9.58 4.17 -11.61
N HIS A 468 -10.19 3.82 -10.47
CA HIS A 468 -10.04 4.52 -9.21
C HIS A 468 -8.61 4.50 -8.65
N ALA A 469 -8.33 5.37 -7.68
CA ALA A 469 -7.04 5.46 -7.02
C ALA A 469 -5.84 5.65 -7.98
N ASN A 470 -6.00 6.53 -8.98
CA ASN A 470 -4.96 6.94 -9.92
C ASN A 470 -4.70 8.46 -9.80
N ARG A 471 -4.00 9.06 -10.77
CA ARG A 471 -3.81 10.51 -10.93
C ARG A 471 -4.52 11.03 -12.19
N LEU A 472 -5.60 10.36 -12.64
CA LEU A 472 -6.34 10.77 -13.82
C LEU A 472 -6.94 12.16 -13.61
N SER A 473 -6.91 12.99 -14.65
CA SER A 473 -7.36 14.37 -14.58
C SER A 473 -8.01 14.80 -15.88
N GLY A 474 -9.10 15.55 -15.81
CA GLY A 474 -9.83 16.02 -16.99
C GLY A 474 -11.33 15.87 -16.85
N PRO A 475 -12.09 16.39 -17.83
CA PRO A 475 -13.51 16.10 -17.94
C PRO A 475 -13.73 14.60 -18.21
N ILE A 476 -14.84 14.05 -17.69
CA ILE A 476 -15.24 12.66 -17.97
C ILE A 476 -15.87 12.59 -19.37
N PRO A 477 -15.35 11.78 -20.31
CA PRO A 477 -15.83 11.79 -21.70
C PRO A 477 -17.27 11.29 -21.84
N ALA A 478 -18.05 11.93 -22.73
CA ALA A 478 -19.43 11.57 -23.04
C ALA A 478 -19.57 10.11 -23.52
N GLU A 479 -18.57 9.65 -24.27
CA GLU A 479 -18.47 8.33 -24.85
C GLU A 479 -18.48 7.23 -23.79
N LEU A 480 -18.09 7.54 -22.54
CA LEU A 480 -18.10 6.58 -21.44
C LEU A 480 -19.51 6.06 -21.15
N ALA A 481 -20.57 6.80 -21.50
CA ALA A 481 -21.95 6.30 -21.43
C ALA A 481 -22.23 5.09 -22.35
N GLY A 482 -21.35 4.85 -23.34
CA GLY A 482 -21.40 3.74 -24.27
C GLY A 482 -20.72 2.46 -23.77
N VAL A 483 -20.05 2.48 -22.60
CA VAL A 483 -19.39 1.29 -22.05
C VAL A 483 -20.39 0.26 -21.57
N GLY A 484 -20.25 -0.97 -22.08
CA GLY A 484 -21.27 -2.00 -21.94
C GLY A 484 -22.57 -1.62 -22.66
N SER A 485 -23.46 -2.57 -22.93
CA SER A 485 -24.88 -2.16 -22.90
C SER A 485 -25.16 -1.77 -21.45
N GLN A 486 -25.85 -0.66 -21.19
CA GLN A 486 -26.04 -0.15 -19.81
C GLN A 486 -26.63 -1.18 -18.82
N THR A 487 -27.19 -2.28 -19.32
CA THR A 487 -27.66 -3.46 -18.57
C THR A 487 -26.56 -4.44 -18.11
N PHE A 488 -25.41 -4.53 -18.78
CA PHE A 488 -24.37 -5.52 -18.48
C PHE A 488 -23.18 -4.97 -17.70
N LEU A 489 -22.98 -3.64 -17.66
CA LEU A 489 -21.98 -3.03 -16.78
C LEU A 489 -22.43 -3.24 -15.32
N LEU A 490 -21.74 -4.15 -14.63
CA LEU A 490 -22.02 -4.52 -13.25
C LEU A 490 -21.39 -3.54 -12.26
N SER A 491 -20.22 -2.99 -12.58
CA SER A 491 -19.52 -2.06 -11.69
C SER A 491 -18.61 -1.11 -12.45
N LEU A 492 -18.66 0.16 -12.07
CA LEU A 492 -17.78 1.24 -12.51
C LEU A 492 -17.23 1.91 -11.25
N ASP A 493 -15.94 2.21 -11.23
CA ASP A 493 -15.35 2.98 -10.14
C ASP A 493 -14.25 3.92 -10.69
N LEU A 494 -14.53 5.22 -10.60
CA LEU A 494 -13.67 6.32 -11.03
C LEU A 494 -13.07 7.07 -9.82
N GLY A 495 -13.35 6.64 -8.59
CA GLY A 495 -13.09 7.38 -7.37
C GLY A 495 -11.62 7.67 -7.10
N GLY A 496 -11.35 8.70 -6.30
CA GLY A 496 -9.98 9.03 -5.92
C GLY A 496 -9.11 9.43 -7.10
N ASN A 497 -9.63 10.24 -8.02
CA ASN A 497 -8.85 10.85 -9.11
C ASN A 497 -9.01 12.39 -9.05
N MET A 498 -8.70 13.09 -10.14
CA MET A 498 -8.88 14.54 -10.33
C MET A 498 -9.84 14.80 -11.51
N LEU A 499 -10.93 14.03 -11.60
CA LEU A 499 -11.91 14.09 -12.69
C LEU A 499 -13.05 15.05 -12.35
N TRP A 500 -13.62 15.73 -13.35
CA TRP A 500 -14.77 16.62 -13.18
C TRP A 500 -15.81 16.46 -14.29
N GLU A 501 -17.03 16.95 -14.08
CA GLU A 501 -18.04 17.05 -15.13
C GLU A 501 -17.90 18.34 -15.95
N ASP A 502 -18.27 18.24 -17.22
CA ASP A 502 -18.50 19.34 -18.15
C ASP A 502 -19.85 19.16 -18.88
N ASP A 503 -20.17 20.06 -19.81
CA ASP A 503 -21.44 20.03 -20.56
C ASP A 503 -21.66 18.76 -21.39
N GLN A 504 -20.63 17.94 -21.62
CA GLN A 504 -20.69 16.70 -22.38
C GLN A 504 -20.67 15.46 -21.48
N SER A 505 -20.35 15.61 -20.19
CA SER A 505 -20.18 14.51 -19.25
C SER A 505 -21.49 13.75 -19.02
N PRO A 506 -21.47 12.40 -18.93
CA PRO A 506 -22.67 11.60 -18.88
C PRO A 506 -23.20 11.42 -17.45
N THR A 507 -23.51 12.51 -16.73
CA THR A 507 -23.82 12.53 -15.29
C THR A 507 -24.91 11.51 -14.89
N ALA A 508 -26.00 11.41 -15.65
CA ALA A 508 -27.07 10.44 -15.33
C ALA A 508 -26.61 8.97 -15.40
N PHE A 509 -25.63 8.65 -16.25
CA PHE A 509 -25.01 7.33 -16.31
C PHE A 509 -24.06 7.12 -15.14
N LEU A 510 -23.25 8.13 -14.81
CA LEU A 510 -22.30 8.08 -13.70
C LEU A 510 -23.03 7.90 -12.36
N ASP A 511 -24.04 8.73 -12.09
CA ASP A 511 -24.84 8.64 -10.85
C ASP A 511 -25.53 7.27 -10.67
N ALA A 512 -25.81 6.58 -11.78
CA ALA A 512 -26.41 5.25 -11.77
C ALA A 512 -25.39 4.10 -11.58
N LYS A 513 -24.13 4.31 -11.99
CA LYS A 513 -23.11 3.24 -12.08
C LYS A 513 -21.96 3.38 -11.09
N ASP A 514 -21.68 4.60 -10.65
CA ASP A 514 -20.67 4.99 -9.67
C ASP A 514 -21.26 6.16 -8.84
N PRO A 515 -22.21 5.90 -7.91
CA PRO A 515 -23.04 6.96 -7.30
C PRO A 515 -22.27 8.01 -6.48
N ASP A 516 -21.05 7.70 -6.04
CA ASP A 516 -20.19 8.57 -5.25
C ASP A 516 -19.04 9.19 -6.06
N TRP A 517 -19.01 8.98 -7.38
CA TRP A 517 -17.97 9.45 -8.30
C TRP A 517 -17.60 10.92 -8.05
N ALA A 518 -18.58 11.83 -7.92
CA ALA A 518 -18.36 13.26 -7.77
C ALA A 518 -17.82 13.66 -6.39
N THR A 519 -18.08 12.85 -5.37
CA THR A 519 -17.70 13.11 -3.97
C THR A 519 -16.33 12.53 -3.61
N THR A 520 -15.63 11.93 -4.56
CA THR A 520 -14.34 11.26 -4.36
C THR A 520 -13.24 11.87 -5.23
N GLN A 521 -13.49 12.98 -5.93
CA GLN A 521 -12.53 13.64 -6.82
C GLN A 521 -11.80 14.80 -6.13
N THR A 522 -10.48 14.88 -6.34
CA THR A 522 -9.66 16.03 -5.97
C THR A 522 -9.68 17.05 -7.11
N ILE A 523 -10.71 17.89 -7.13
CA ILE A 523 -10.94 18.93 -8.15
C ILE A 523 -10.59 20.32 -7.64
N PRO A 524 -10.36 21.32 -8.52
CA PRO A 524 -10.26 22.70 -8.08
C PRO A 524 -11.61 23.21 -7.53
N PRO A 525 -11.60 24.12 -6.54
CA PRO A 525 -12.83 24.72 -6.03
C PRO A 525 -13.48 25.64 -7.07
N ALA A 526 -14.81 25.72 -7.04
CA ALA A 526 -15.61 26.52 -7.97
C ALA A 526 -15.93 27.92 -7.43
N ASN A 527 -16.46 28.78 -8.30
CA ASN A 527 -16.98 30.12 -7.96
C ASN A 527 -16.00 31.01 -7.18
N ALA A 528 -14.72 30.94 -7.54
CA ALA A 528 -13.71 31.81 -6.97
C ALA A 528 -14.05 33.30 -7.23
N THR A 529 -13.77 34.17 -6.26
CA THR A 529 -13.89 35.63 -6.37
C THR A 529 -12.72 36.28 -5.64
N ALA A 530 -12.24 37.43 -6.14
CA ALA A 530 -11.17 38.20 -5.51
C ALA A 530 -11.53 39.68 -5.42
N THR A 531 -11.38 40.27 -4.24
CA THR A 531 -11.62 41.70 -3.99
C THR A 531 -10.33 42.35 -3.51
N ALA A 532 -9.85 43.39 -4.20
CA ALA A 532 -8.61 44.07 -3.84
C ALA A 532 -8.71 44.77 -2.45
N THR A 533 -7.66 44.64 -1.65
CA THR A 533 -7.53 45.24 -0.31
C THR A 533 -6.18 45.98 -0.22
N GLY A 534 -6.13 47.23 -0.70
CA GLY A 534 -4.90 48.03 -0.72
C GLY A 534 -3.79 47.39 -1.58
N HIS A 535 -2.83 46.74 -0.92
CA HIS A 535 -1.69 45.99 -1.53
C HIS A 535 -1.88 44.47 -1.38
N GLY A 536 -3.11 44.00 -1.57
CA GLY A 536 -3.50 42.61 -1.39
C GLY A 536 -4.86 42.32 -2.00
N ALA A 537 -5.38 41.11 -1.76
CA ALA A 537 -6.76 40.77 -2.08
C ALA A 537 -7.33 39.77 -1.07
N HIS A 538 -8.63 39.91 -0.83
CA HIS A 538 -9.44 38.91 -0.16
C HIS A 538 -10.04 37.97 -1.21
N VAL A 539 -9.77 36.67 -1.10
CA VAL A 539 -10.14 35.63 -2.08
C VAL A 539 -11.13 34.66 -1.42
N ARG A 540 -12.22 34.32 -2.11
CA ARG A 540 -13.29 33.41 -1.64
C ARG A 540 -13.68 32.40 -2.72
N TRP A 541 -14.14 31.20 -2.35
CA TRP A 541 -14.56 30.13 -3.26
C TRP A 541 -15.55 29.17 -2.59
N ASP A 542 -16.17 28.29 -3.36
CA ASP A 542 -17.00 27.20 -2.84
C ASP A 542 -16.14 25.97 -2.50
N ALA A 543 -16.40 25.35 -1.34
CA ALA A 543 -15.71 24.11 -0.96
C ALA A 543 -16.06 22.97 -1.93
N ILE A 544 -15.07 22.13 -2.25
CA ILE A 544 -15.32 20.93 -3.04
C ILE A 544 -16.12 19.90 -2.24
N SER A 545 -16.83 19.01 -2.93
CA SER A 545 -17.60 17.94 -2.29
C SER A 545 -16.71 16.96 -1.51
N TYR A 546 -15.51 16.66 -2.01
CA TYR A 546 -14.59 15.70 -1.39
C TYR A 546 -13.70 16.34 -0.32
N THR A 547 -14.19 16.40 0.91
CA THR A 547 -13.49 17.01 2.06
C THR A 547 -12.82 15.98 2.99
N ALA A 548 -13.02 14.69 2.75
CA ALA A 548 -12.40 13.61 3.50
C ALA A 548 -10.90 13.46 3.18
N ASP A 549 -10.22 12.61 3.97
CA ASP A 549 -8.82 12.21 3.79
C ASP A 549 -7.78 13.35 3.85
N GLY A 550 -8.15 14.42 4.56
CA GLY A 550 -7.27 15.57 4.80
C GLY A 550 -6.99 16.40 3.55
N GLY A 551 -5.88 17.12 3.54
CA GLY A 551 -5.49 18.02 2.45
C GLY A 551 -5.95 19.46 2.63
N TYR A 552 -5.71 20.31 1.63
CA TYR A 552 -5.90 21.75 1.70
C TYR A 552 -6.12 22.37 0.32
N TYR A 553 -6.56 23.64 0.28
CA TYR A 553 -6.54 24.46 -0.94
C TYR A 553 -5.23 25.24 -1.01
N GLU A 554 -4.73 25.44 -2.23
CA GLU A 554 -3.59 26.31 -2.52
C GLU A 554 -4.05 27.46 -3.41
N VAL A 555 -3.69 28.69 -3.02
CA VAL A 555 -3.95 29.90 -3.79
C VAL A 555 -2.70 30.24 -4.59
N GLY A 556 -2.84 30.21 -5.91
CA GLY A 556 -1.81 30.60 -6.87
C GLY A 556 -2.07 32.00 -7.41
N LEU A 557 -1.02 32.82 -7.54
CA LEU A 557 -1.08 34.12 -8.20
C LEU A 557 -0.20 34.17 -9.44
N ALA A 558 -0.67 34.87 -10.47
CA ALA A 558 0.08 35.23 -11.66
C ALA A 558 -0.12 36.72 -11.99
N THR A 559 0.86 37.35 -12.63
CA THR A 559 0.72 38.72 -13.17
C THR A 559 0.29 38.75 -14.64
N ALA A 560 0.09 37.57 -15.24
CA ALA A 560 -0.44 37.40 -16.58
C ALA A 560 -1.62 36.42 -16.53
N SER A 561 -2.64 36.67 -17.35
CA SER A 561 -3.77 35.76 -17.54
C SER A 561 -3.25 34.42 -18.08
N GLY A 562 -3.77 33.31 -17.54
CA GLY A 562 -3.37 31.96 -17.89
C GLY A 562 -2.13 31.43 -17.16
N GLY A 563 -1.52 32.22 -16.26
CA GLY A 563 -0.35 31.79 -15.48
C GLY A 563 1.02 32.15 -16.11
N PRO A 564 2.12 31.55 -15.62
CA PRO A 564 2.21 30.52 -14.59
C PRO A 564 1.88 31.05 -13.19
N TYR A 565 1.16 30.23 -12.42
CA TYR A 565 0.74 30.55 -11.04
C TYR A 565 1.83 30.17 -10.04
N THR A 566 2.13 31.09 -9.11
CA THR A 566 3.00 30.83 -7.95
C THR A 566 2.14 30.63 -6.71
N ALA A 567 2.33 29.51 -6.01
CA ALA A 567 1.68 29.23 -4.74
C ALA A 567 2.08 30.29 -3.70
N VAL A 568 1.13 31.08 -3.21
CA VAL A 568 1.39 32.13 -2.22
C VAL A 568 0.81 31.81 -0.85
N LEU A 569 -0.14 30.87 -0.77
CA LEU A 569 -0.81 30.49 0.47
C LEU A 569 -1.44 29.10 0.36
N THR A 570 -1.41 28.35 1.46
CA THR A 570 -2.19 27.11 1.64
C THR A 570 -3.17 27.27 2.80
N THR A 571 -4.35 26.66 2.69
CA THR A 571 -5.32 26.66 3.79
C THR A 571 -4.99 25.60 4.83
N ALA A 572 -5.59 25.71 6.02
CA ALA A 572 -5.43 24.70 7.06
C ALA A 572 -6.07 23.34 6.70
N ASN A 573 -7.18 23.36 5.94
CA ASN A 573 -7.86 22.18 5.43
C ASN A 573 -8.81 22.53 4.26
N LYS A 574 -9.47 21.50 3.70
CA LYS A 574 -10.48 21.62 2.61
C LYS A 574 -11.84 22.22 3.02
N LEU A 575 -12.03 22.60 4.29
CA LEU A 575 -13.26 23.28 4.76
C LEU A 575 -13.12 24.80 4.75
N VAL A 576 -11.90 25.34 4.63
CA VAL A 576 -11.66 26.78 4.55
C VAL A 576 -12.00 27.28 3.15
N THR A 577 -12.90 28.25 3.05
CA THR A 577 -13.45 28.78 1.78
C THR A 577 -13.06 30.23 1.48
N GLU A 578 -12.21 30.84 2.32
CA GLU A 578 -11.72 32.20 2.12
C GLU A 578 -10.31 32.41 2.70
N THR A 579 -9.58 33.37 2.15
CA THR A 579 -8.28 33.81 2.66
C THR A 579 -7.94 35.25 2.22
N THR A 580 -6.88 35.82 2.77
CA THR A 580 -6.36 37.14 2.37
C THR A 580 -4.90 37.02 1.99
N VAL A 581 -4.57 37.48 0.77
CA VAL A 581 -3.19 37.61 0.30
C VAL A 581 -2.74 39.06 0.48
N SER A 582 -1.55 39.28 1.04
CA SER A 582 -1.00 40.61 1.32
C SER A 582 0.43 40.76 0.78
N GLY A 583 0.93 42.00 0.70
CA GLY A 583 2.31 42.28 0.26
C GLY A 583 2.50 42.27 -1.26
N LEU A 584 1.44 42.52 -2.03
CA LEU A 584 1.47 42.55 -3.50
C LEU A 584 1.94 43.93 -4.02
N GLN A 585 2.51 43.96 -5.22
CA GLN A 585 2.99 45.20 -5.84
C GLN A 585 1.82 46.16 -6.09
N PRO A 586 1.97 47.47 -5.83
CA PRO A 586 0.95 48.48 -6.14
C PRO A 586 0.72 48.63 -7.65
N ASP A 587 -0.46 49.14 -8.02
CA ASP A 587 -0.88 49.36 -9.42
C ASP A 587 -0.66 48.16 -10.35
N THR A 588 -0.81 46.94 -9.81
CA THR A 588 -0.52 45.70 -10.53
C THR A 588 -1.77 44.82 -10.56
N THR A 589 -2.12 44.34 -11.75
CA THR A 589 -3.19 43.35 -11.93
C THR A 589 -2.64 41.95 -11.69
N TYR A 590 -3.28 41.23 -10.77
CA TYR A 590 -3.01 39.83 -10.48
C TYR A 590 -4.19 38.96 -10.90
N TYR A 591 -3.88 37.73 -11.31
CA TYR A 591 -4.81 36.66 -11.62
C TYR A 591 -4.63 35.58 -10.55
N ALA A 592 -5.66 35.34 -9.76
CA ALA A 592 -5.68 34.31 -8.74
C ALA A 592 -6.42 33.07 -9.24
N ALA A 593 -5.84 31.89 -9.02
CA ALA A 593 -6.51 30.62 -9.26
C ALA A 593 -6.25 29.69 -8.08
N LEU A 594 -7.18 28.75 -7.85
CA LEU A 594 -7.10 27.82 -6.74
C LEU A 594 -6.98 26.39 -7.23
N ARG A 595 -6.30 25.57 -6.44
CA ARG A 595 -6.25 24.12 -6.63
C ARG A 595 -6.36 23.40 -5.29
N THR A 596 -6.72 22.13 -5.34
CA THR A 596 -6.88 21.29 -4.15
C THR A 596 -5.76 20.27 -4.07
N HIS A 597 -5.22 20.07 -2.87
CA HIS A 597 -4.30 18.99 -2.55
C HIS A 597 -4.99 17.97 -1.65
N THR A 598 -4.84 16.69 -1.99
CA THR A 598 -5.23 15.54 -1.17
C THR A 598 -4.00 14.63 -0.98
N PRO A 599 -3.55 14.37 0.25
CA PRO A 599 -2.42 13.47 0.49
C PRO A 599 -2.80 12.01 0.17
N ALA A 600 -1.77 11.16 0.01
CA ALA A 600 -1.97 9.72 -0.11
C ALA A 600 -2.63 9.15 1.16
N HIS A 601 -3.59 8.23 0.99
CA HIS A 601 -4.37 7.63 2.05
C HIS A 601 -4.98 6.30 1.59
N GLY A 602 -5.12 5.33 2.49
CA GLY A 602 -5.82 4.06 2.19
C GLY A 602 -5.30 3.36 0.91
N ILE A 603 -6.21 3.09 -0.03
CA ILE A 603 -5.89 2.49 -1.35
C ILE A 603 -5.27 3.53 -2.31
N GLN A 604 -5.56 4.81 -2.12
CA GLN A 604 -4.99 5.90 -2.91
C GLN A 604 -3.56 6.21 -2.43
N GLN A 605 -2.58 5.54 -3.02
CA GLN A 605 -1.15 5.72 -2.70
C GLN A 605 -0.53 6.97 -3.36
N ASN A 606 -1.29 7.72 -4.15
CA ASN A 606 -0.87 8.98 -4.77
C ASN A 606 -1.30 10.19 -3.95
N ALA A 607 -0.38 11.14 -3.77
CA ALA A 607 -0.76 12.50 -3.42
C ALA A 607 -1.32 13.19 -4.68
N LEU A 608 -2.54 13.70 -4.59
CA LEU A 608 -3.24 14.35 -5.69
C LEU A 608 -3.20 15.85 -5.51
N THR A 609 -2.83 16.56 -6.58
CA THR A 609 -2.89 18.03 -6.62
C THR A 609 -3.60 18.41 -7.90
N SER A 610 -4.83 18.91 -7.77
CA SER A 610 -5.66 19.26 -8.92
C SER A 610 -4.96 20.32 -9.80
N PRO A 611 -5.35 20.43 -11.09
CA PRO A 611 -5.06 21.63 -11.86
C PRO A 611 -5.62 22.89 -11.17
N TYR A 612 -5.08 24.05 -11.54
CA TYR A 612 -5.68 25.33 -11.17
C TYR A 612 -7.04 25.50 -11.86
N GLY A 613 -8.05 25.89 -11.09
CA GLY A 613 -9.39 26.18 -11.59
C GLY A 613 -9.50 27.52 -12.32
N ALA A 614 -10.73 28.01 -12.48
CA ALA A 614 -11.00 29.29 -13.13
C ALA A 614 -10.28 30.45 -12.42
N GLU A 615 -9.64 31.31 -13.22
CA GLU A 615 -8.91 32.47 -12.69
C GLU A 615 -9.84 33.64 -12.40
N VAL A 616 -9.49 34.43 -11.39
CA VAL A 616 -10.13 35.71 -11.07
C VAL A 616 -9.09 36.81 -10.97
N SER A 617 -9.37 37.96 -11.59
CA SER A 617 -8.44 39.08 -11.61
C SER A 617 -8.81 40.19 -10.62
N PHE A 618 -7.79 40.87 -10.11
CA PHE A 618 -7.93 42.07 -9.28
C PHE A 618 -6.71 42.99 -9.48
N THR A 619 -6.88 44.30 -9.25
CA THR A 619 -5.80 45.30 -9.38
C THR A 619 -5.57 45.99 -8.04
N THR A 620 -4.31 46.04 -7.61
CA THR A 620 -3.88 46.73 -6.38
C THR A 620 -3.84 48.25 -6.58
N ALA A 621 -3.92 49.04 -5.51
CA ALA A 621 -4.02 50.51 -5.61
C ALA A 621 -2.70 51.23 -6.01
N PRO A 622 -2.74 52.38 -6.72
CA PRO A 622 -1.57 53.18 -7.14
C PRO A 622 -1.01 54.15 -6.06
N LEU A 623 0.19 54.71 -6.28
CA LEU A 623 0.93 55.62 -5.37
C LEU A 623 0.78 57.15 -5.75
N PRO A 624 0.75 58.15 -4.81
CA PRO A 624 0.49 59.62 -5.06
C PRO A 624 1.71 60.63 -5.11
N VAL A 625 1.68 61.83 -5.80
CA VAL A 625 2.80 62.79 -6.28
C VAL A 625 3.33 63.96 -5.35
N LEU A 626 4.57 64.53 -5.55
CA LEU A 626 5.41 65.40 -4.64
C LEU A 626 5.86 66.88 -5.01
N PRO A 627 6.28 67.78 -4.05
CA PRO A 627 6.83 69.15 -4.23
C PRO A 627 8.38 69.29 -4.33
N ALA A 628 8.91 70.52 -4.55
CA ALA A 628 10.28 70.77 -5.10
C ALA A 628 11.41 71.31 -4.15
N ALA A 629 11.18 71.95 -2.99
CA ALA A 629 12.24 72.38 -2.04
C ALA A 629 11.76 72.69 -0.58
N ILE A 630 12.63 72.53 0.45
CA ILE A 630 12.35 72.71 1.92
C ILE A 630 13.51 73.48 2.62
N THR A 631 13.26 74.26 3.70
CA THR A 631 14.27 74.99 4.53
C THR A 631 14.06 74.81 6.05
N LEU A 632 15.12 74.70 6.89
CA LEU A 632 15.12 74.45 8.38
C LEU A 632 15.84 75.50 9.29
N THR A 633 15.37 75.76 10.54
CA THR A 633 16.01 76.71 11.54
C THR A 633 15.86 76.31 13.06
N GLY A 634 16.92 76.42 13.95
CA GLY A 634 16.91 76.16 15.44
C GLY A 634 18.29 76.23 16.24
N PRO A 635 18.39 75.90 17.57
CA PRO A 635 19.60 75.99 18.46
C PRO A 635 20.65 74.85 18.31
N THR A 636 21.86 74.94 18.92
CA THR A 636 23.05 74.09 18.59
C THR A 636 23.61 73.09 19.65
N GLU A 637 23.31 73.21 20.96
CA GLU A 637 23.76 72.25 22.01
C GLU A 637 22.70 72.05 23.14
N GLY A 638 22.66 70.87 23.79
CA GLY A 638 21.68 70.57 24.85
C GLY A 638 21.81 69.19 25.54
N ALA A 639 21.03 68.96 26.59
CA ALA A 639 21.01 67.70 27.35
C ALA A 639 20.26 66.58 26.60
N LEU A 640 20.64 65.33 26.83
CA LEU A 640 19.84 64.20 26.36
C LEU A 640 18.42 64.27 26.94
N ASP A 641 17.47 63.87 26.12
CA ASP A 641 16.03 63.80 26.41
C ASP A 641 15.33 65.12 26.77
N ALA A 642 15.98 66.28 26.58
CA ALA A 642 15.36 67.60 26.68
C ALA A 642 14.78 68.08 25.33
N ALA A 643 13.63 68.76 25.36
CA ALA A 643 12.91 69.19 24.16
C ALA A 643 13.47 70.51 23.56
N HIS A 644 13.73 70.53 22.25
CA HIS A 644 14.19 71.71 21.50
C HIS A 644 13.38 71.95 20.21
N THR A 645 12.98 73.19 19.91
CA THR A 645 12.05 73.52 18.80
C THR A 645 12.77 73.93 17.50
N PHE A 646 12.30 73.42 16.36
CA PHE A 646 12.79 73.72 15.00
C PHE A 646 11.63 74.05 14.03
N THR A 647 11.87 74.94 13.05
CA THR A 647 10.84 75.40 12.07
C THR A 647 11.22 75.06 10.62
N ALA A 648 10.26 74.56 9.82
CA ALA A 648 10.43 74.19 8.40
C ALA A 648 9.45 74.88 7.43
N THR A 649 9.92 75.30 6.25
CA THR A 649 9.10 75.97 5.20
C THR A 649 9.29 75.35 3.81
N VAL A 650 8.22 75.28 2.98
CA VAL A 650 8.19 74.61 1.64
C VAL A 650 7.88 75.60 0.50
N SER A 651 8.45 75.41 -0.71
CA SER A 651 8.21 76.29 -1.88
C SER A 651 8.08 75.51 -3.21
N PRO A 652 7.09 75.79 -4.08
CA PRO A 652 5.95 76.71 -3.90
C PRO A 652 4.82 76.09 -3.04
N VAL A 653 3.97 76.94 -2.46
CA VAL A 653 3.04 76.62 -1.34
C VAL A 653 1.70 75.97 -1.79
N THR A 654 1.53 75.60 -3.07
CA THR A 654 0.19 75.32 -3.66
C THR A 654 -0.29 73.85 -3.69
N ALA A 655 0.18 72.94 -2.83
CA ALA A 655 -0.29 71.54 -2.81
C ALA A 655 -1.27 71.23 -1.65
N THR A 656 -2.40 70.56 -1.94
CA THR A 656 -3.44 70.19 -0.94
C THR A 656 -3.70 68.67 -0.90
N LEU A 657 -3.11 67.97 0.09
CA LEU A 657 -3.42 66.69 0.79
C LEU A 657 -2.09 66.08 1.35
N PRO A 658 -2.10 65.19 2.37
CA PRO A 658 -1.20 65.25 3.53
C PRO A 658 0.27 65.02 3.18
N LEU A 659 1.09 66.07 3.30
CA LEU A 659 2.54 65.94 3.26
C LEU A 659 2.98 65.15 4.50
N THR A 660 3.63 64.01 4.31
CA THR A 660 4.21 63.23 5.41
C THR A 660 5.57 63.83 5.74
N TYR A 661 5.71 64.42 6.93
CA TYR A 661 6.98 64.90 7.47
C TYR A 661 7.63 63.77 8.25
N THR A 662 8.76 63.27 7.76
CA THR A 662 9.57 62.28 8.50
C THR A 662 10.66 63.01 9.27
N TRP A 663 10.71 62.77 10.58
CA TRP A 663 11.73 63.25 11.51
C TRP A 663 12.38 62.02 12.17
N SER A 664 13.66 62.09 12.54
CA SER A 664 14.38 60.97 13.18
C SER A 664 15.47 61.44 14.13
N PRO A 665 15.72 60.84 15.33
CA PRO A 665 14.91 59.94 16.20
C PRO A 665 14.31 60.53 17.53
N ALA A 666 13.02 60.23 17.78
CA ALA A 666 12.14 60.47 18.94
C ALA A 666 11.34 61.81 19.13
N PRO A 667 10.06 61.86 18.71
CA PRO A 667 9.14 63.00 18.90
C PRO A 667 8.23 62.89 20.15
N GLU A 668 7.83 64.02 20.75
CA GLU A 668 6.67 64.10 21.67
C GLU A 668 5.66 65.19 21.26
N SER A 669 4.39 64.95 21.58
CA SER A 669 3.17 65.35 20.87
C SER A 669 2.60 66.76 21.15
N GLY A 670 1.80 67.30 20.22
CA GLY A 670 0.70 68.25 20.55
C GLY A 670 0.21 69.15 19.41
N GLN A 671 -1.12 69.29 19.25
CA GLN A 671 -1.82 69.81 18.05
C GLN A 671 -1.71 71.32 17.77
N GLY A 672 -1.57 71.66 16.47
CA GLY A 672 -1.90 72.98 15.89
C GLY A 672 -0.73 73.65 15.15
N THR A 673 -0.84 73.83 13.82
CA THR A 673 0.18 74.39 12.88
C THR A 673 1.54 73.65 12.90
N PRO A 674 2.07 73.16 11.76
CA PRO A 674 3.25 72.29 11.77
C PRO A 674 4.49 73.01 12.33
N SER A 675 4.90 72.60 13.53
CA SER A 675 6.15 72.95 14.22
C SER A 675 6.67 71.67 14.88
N ALA A 676 7.99 71.47 14.93
CA ALA A 676 8.58 70.23 15.44
C ALA A 676 9.50 70.52 16.64
N THR A 677 9.39 69.70 17.69
CA THR A 677 10.30 69.67 18.83
C THR A 677 11.02 68.33 18.88
N TYR A 678 12.29 68.36 19.26
CA TYR A 678 13.18 67.20 19.25
C TYR A 678 13.78 66.90 20.61
N ARG A 679 13.87 65.60 20.93
CA ARG A 679 14.60 65.05 22.07
C ARG A 679 15.63 64.05 21.55
N TRP A 680 16.79 63.97 22.19
CA TRP A 680 17.90 63.14 21.75
C TRP A 680 18.15 62.03 22.75
N ALA A 681 18.26 60.80 22.28
CA ALA A 681 18.49 59.62 23.12
C ALA A 681 19.95 59.16 23.16
N ALA A 682 20.86 59.73 22.34
CA ALA A 682 22.27 59.34 22.29
C ALA A 682 23.21 60.54 22.07
N ALA A 683 24.35 60.53 22.77
CA ALA A 683 25.33 61.62 22.72
C ALA A 683 26.06 61.71 21.37
N GLY A 684 26.62 62.90 21.09
CA GLY A 684 27.36 63.18 19.85
C GLY A 684 26.75 64.30 19.01
N THR A 685 27.34 64.57 17.84
CA THR A 685 26.82 65.54 16.86
C THR A 685 25.80 64.85 15.96
N GLN A 686 24.62 65.40 15.88
CA GLN A 686 23.45 64.80 15.31
C GLN A 686 22.79 65.70 14.27
N ALA A 687 22.01 65.15 13.35
CA ALA A 687 21.42 65.89 12.24
C ALA A 687 19.89 65.76 12.19
N LEU A 688 19.18 66.89 12.07
CA LEU A 688 17.74 66.95 11.87
C LEU A 688 17.45 67.13 10.37
N THR A 689 16.77 66.16 9.77
CA THR A 689 16.40 66.18 8.34
C THR A 689 14.88 66.29 8.19
N VAL A 690 14.40 67.20 7.34
CA VAL A 690 12.99 67.27 6.93
C VAL A 690 12.86 66.79 5.51
N THR A 691 11.97 65.82 5.32
CA THR A 691 11.74 65.18 4.03
C THR A 691 10.25 65.21 3.69
N VAL A 692 9.91 65.47 2.42
CA VAL A 692 8.54 65.41 1.89
C VAL A 692 8.47 64.30 0.84
N GLN A 693 7.53 63.34 0.99
CA GLN A 693 7.39 62.10 0.17
C GLN A 693 6.02 61.81 -0.52
N GLY A 694 6.07 61.13 -1.68
CA GLY A 694 5.01 60.89 -2.68
C GLY A 694 5.55 60.43 -4.07
N SER A 695 5.01 59.30 -4.56
CA SER A 695 5.19 58.61 -5.86
C SER A 695 6.55 58.78 -6.55
N GLY A 696 7.61 58.60 -5.75
CA GLY A 696 8.95 58.25 -6.23
C GLY A 696 9.99 59.37 -6.26
N VAL A 697 9.71 60.61 -5.84
CA VAL A 697 10.67 61.74 -5.97
C VAL A 697 10.92 62.50 -4.65
N THR A 698 11.78 62.00 -3.78
CA THR A 698 12.02 62.61 -2.45
C THR A 698 12.74 63.97 -2.49
N VAL A 699 12.26 64.96 -1.73
CA VAL A 699 12.96 66.25 -1.47
C VAL A 699 13.23 66.43 0.02
N SER A 700 14.46 66.81 0.41
CA SER A 700 14.90 66.92 1.82
C SER A 700 15.90 68.06 2.10
N ASP A 701 15.98 68.52 3.35
CA ASP A 701 16.97 69.50 3.89
C ASP A 701 17.44 69.10 5.31
N THR A 702 18.70 69.40 5.73
CA THR A 702 19.34 68.85 6.96
C THR A 702 20.21 69.85 7.77
N HIS A 703 20.16 69.83 9.11
CA HIS A 703 20.92 70.71 10.03
C HIS A 703 21.53 69.99 11.27
N ALA A 704 22.70 70.40 11.83
CA ALA A 704 23.44 69.63 12.86
C ALA A 704 23.50 70.24 14.31
N PHE A 705 23.53 69.40 15.37
CA PHE A 705 23.38 69.72 16.82
C PHE A 705 24.15 68.75 17.77
N ARG A 706 24.63 69.11 18.98
CA ARG A 706 25.42 68.19 19.89
C ARG A 706 24.76 67.86 21.27
N ALA A 707 24.74 66.58 21.68
CA ALA A 707 24.13 66.07 22.94
C ALA A 707 25.11 65.36 23.93
N LEU A 708 24.82 65.35 25.26
CA LEU A 708 25.67 64.86 26.39
C LEU A 708 25.05 63.67 27.18
N GLU A 709 25.82 62.60 27.52
CA GLU A 709 25.34 61.31 28.13
C GLU A 709 25.49 61.17 29.66
N GLY A 710 24.49 60.58 30.33
CA GLY A 710 24.52 60.14 31.75
C GLY A 710 23.64 60.94 32.73
N ALA A 711 23.36 60.38 33.92
CA ALA A 711 22.62 61.08 34.99
C ALA A 711 23.50 62.16 35.61
N VAL A 712 23.13 63.43 35.41
CA VAL A 712 23.95 64.59 35.80
C VAL A 712 23.46 65.20 37.10
N GLY A 713 24.30 65.19 38.13
CA GLY A 713 23.99 65.82 39.42
C GLY A 713 25.06 66.80 39.88
N GLY A 714 24.67 68.04 40.19
CA GLY A 714 25.57 69.03 40.79
C GLY A 714 25.74 68.79 42.29
N VAL A 715 26.97 68.53 42.74
CA VAL A 715 27.31 68.33 44.15
C VAL A 715 28.12 69.52 44.65
N THR A 716 27.77 70.07 45.82
CA THR A 716 28.51 71.18 46.43
C THR A 716 29.20 70.76 47.74
N PRO A 717 30.32 71.39 48.13
CA PRO A 717 31.04 71.09 49.37
C PRO A 717 30.19 71.25 50.64
N GLU A 718 29.28 72.23 50.64
CA GLU A 718 28.54 72.68 51.83
C GLU A 718 27.30 71.82 52.13
N SER A 719 26.56 71.42 51.09
CA SER A 719 25.33 70.63 51.23
C SER A 719 25.52 69.15 50.90
N GLY A 720 26.63 68.78 50.28
CA GLY A 720 26.74 67.51 49.59
C GLY A 720 25.78 67.46 48.39
N GLY A 721 25.36 66.25 48.03
CA GLY A 721 24.43 66.04 46.92
C GLY A 721 24.07 64.57 46.75
N THR A 722 22.98 64.32 46.05
CA THR A 722 22.55 62.97 45.67
C THR A 722 22.45 62.92 44.15
N VAL A 723 23.11 61.94 43.55
CA VAL A 723 22.99 61.64 42.13
C VAL A 723 22.37 60.28 42.02
N THR A 724 21.22 60.23 41.36
CA THR A 724 20.47 59.00 41.14
C THR A 724 20.37 58.79 39.64
N ASP A 725 20.88 57.65 39.21
CA ASP A 725 20.64 57.10 37.88
C ASP A 725 19.55 56.01 38.00
N SER A 726 18.58 56.03 37.09
CA SER A 726 17.45 55.10 37.11
C SER A 726 17.19 54.64 35.67
N PRO A 727 18.11 53.83 35.09
CA PRO A 727 18.04 53.43 33.70
C PRO A 727 16.75 52.69 33.36
N ASP A 728 16.22 51.88 34.29
CA ASP A 728 14.99 51.12 34.11
C ASP A 728 14.14 51.09 35.40
N ALA A 729 12.86 50.73 35.27
CA ALA A 729 11.92 50.71 36.40
C ALA A 729 12.27 49.60 37.40
N GLY A 730 12.78 49.99 38.58
CA GLY A 730 13.22 49.07 39.63
C GLY A 730 14.74 48.89 39.71
N GLU A 731 15.49 49.46 38.76
CA GLU A 731 16.95 49.44 38.74
C GLU A 731 17.49 50.85 39.01
N THR A 732 17.93 51.15 40.23
CA THR A 732 18.40 52.49 40.59
C THR A 732 19.82 52.46 41.16
N THR A 733 20.70 53.33 40.67
CA THR A 733 22.04 53.57 41.22
C THR A 733 22.02 54.93 41.91
N THR A 734 22.05 54.92 43.24
CA THR A 734 22.04 56.16 44.03
C THR A 734 23.36 56.36 44.73
N VAL A 735 23.99 57.52 44.49
CA VAL A 735 25.23 57.96 45.14
C VAL A 735 24.91 59.14 46.04
N VAL A 736 25.03 58.93 47.35
CA VAL A 736 24.78 59.98 48.36
C VAL A 736 26.11 60.51 48.89
N VAL A 737 26.47 61.71 48.45
CA VAL A 737 27.70 62.40 48.87
C VAL A 737 27.38 63.30 50.07
N PRO A 738 27.90 63.02 51.28
CA PRO A 738 27.62 63.84 52.45
C PRO A 738 28.34 65.19 52.38
N ALA A 739 27.81 66.18 53.10
CA ALA A 739 28.46 67.48 53.25
C ALA A 739 29.89 67.32 53.80
N GLY A 740 30.85 68.05 53.22
CA GLY A 740 32.27 67.95 53.56
C GLY A 740 33.05 66.81 52.90
N ALA A 741 32.43 65.95 52.07
CA ALA A 741 33.15 64.89 51.35
C ALA A 741 33.97 65.39 50.13
N LEU A 742 33.66 66.59 49.62
CA LEU A 742 34.33 67.23 48.47
C LEU A 742 34.72 68.68 48.80
N THR A 743 35.74 69.21 48.13
CA THR A 743 36.29 70.56 48.38
C THR A 743 35.79 71.65 47.42
N GLU A 744 35.21 71.29 46.26
CA GLU A 744 34.69 72.22 45.24
C GLU A 744 33.40 71.69 44.59
N THR A 745 32.59 72.60 44.02
CA THR A 745 31.39 72.23 43.26
C THR A 745 31.79 71.36 42.07
N THR A 746 31.22 70.17 42.03
CA THR A 746 31.58 69.12 41.07
C THR A 746 30.31 68.54 40.50
N THR A 747 30.23 68.44 39.18
CA THR A 747 29.15 67.71 38.51
C THR A 747 29.54 66.24 38.47
N LEU A 748 28.79 65.38 39.14
CA LEU A 748 28.98 63.93 39.01
C LEU A 748 28.08 63.41 37.90
N VAL A 749 28.62 62.55 37.07
CA VAL A 749 27.91 61.84 36.01
C VAL A 749 28.05 60.35 36.28
N ILE A 750 26.91 59.67 36.43
CA ILE A 750 26.86 58.20 36.43
C ILE A 750 26.61 57.79 34.98
N ALA A 751 27.52 57.03 34.41
CA ALA A 751 27.44 56.58 33.02
C ALA A 751 27.52 55.06 32.96
N PRO A 752 26.65 54.39 32.17
CA PRO A 752 26.72 52.95 32.00
C PRO A 752 28.03 52.55 31.30
N LEU A 753 28.53 51.37 31.63
CA LEU A 753 29.69 50.76 31.00
C LEU A 753 29.30 49.41 30.38
N SER A 754 30.11 48.96 29.42
CA SER A 754 29.97 47.62 28.85
C SER A 754 30.25 46.52 29.88
N GLU A 755 29.74 45.31 29.60
CA GLU A 755 30.00 44.11 30.40
C GLU A 755 31.52 43.84 30.54
N PRO A 756 32.02 43.53 31.76
CA PRO A 756 33.43 43.28 31.99
C PRO A 756 33.89 41.97 31.36
N GLU A 757 35.03 42.00 30.66
CA GLU A 757 35.56 40.84 29.92
C GLU A 757 35.92 39.62 30.80
N THR A 758 36.29 39.84 32.07
CA THR A 758 36.68 38.74 32.98
C THR A 758 36.12 38.95 34.40
N PRO A 759 35.12 38.15 34.84
CA PRO A 759 34.63 38.21 36.21
C PRO A 759 35.64 37.62 37.20
N PRO A 760 35.61 38.03 38.48
CA PRO A 760 36.36 37.37 39.55
C PRO A 760 36.09 35.86 39.59
N SER A 761 37.12 35.06 39.87
CA SER A 761 36.98 33.60 39.92
C SER A 761 35.88 33.14 40.89
N GLY A 762 34.98 32.30 40.40
CA GLY A 762 33.85 31.77 41.18
C GLY A 762 32.64 32.70 41.28
N TYR A 763 32.64 33.82 40.55
CA TYR A 763 31.50 34.72 40.41
C TYR A 763 31.05 34.84 38.94
N GLN A 764 29.77 35.14 38.74
CA GLN A 764 29.15 35.47 37.47
C GLN A 764 28.67 36.91 37.49
N PHE A 765 28.74 37.57 36.35
CA PHE A 765 28.32 38.96 36.18
C PHE A 765 26.79 39.07 36.28
N ALA A 766 26.33 39.97 37.15
CA ALA A 766 24.91 40.23 37.39
C ALA A 766 24.37 41.33 36.44
N ARG A 767 24.95 41.45 35.24
CA ARG A 767 24.48 42.32 34.15
C ARG A 767 24.50 43.82 34.38
N ARG A 768 25.17 44.31 35.44
CA ARG A 768 25.30 45.74 35.74
C ARG A 768 26.72 46.24 35.95
N THR A 769 27.12 47.20 35.11
CA THR A 769 28.41 47.92 35.17
C THR A 769 28.23 49.41 34.85
N PHE A 770 28.91 50.29 35.57
CA PHE A 770 28.85 51.73 35.36
C PHE A 770 30.12 52.43 35.86
N SER A 771 30.39 53.64 35.37
CA SER A 771 31.39 54.57 35.89
C SER A 771 30.71 55.70 36.63
N ILE A 772 31.46 56.31 37.56
CA ILE A 772 31.09 57.58 38.16
C ILE A 772 32.21 58.56 37.87
N GLU A 773 31.92 59.57 37.04
CA GLU A 773 32.88 60.59 36.63
C GLU A 773 32.57 61.94 37.28
N ALA A 774 33.60 62.77 37.41
CA ALA A 774 33.50 64.11 37.97
C ALA A 774 33.91 65.17 36.93
N TYR A 775 33.07 66.19 36.73
CA TYR A 775 33.32 67.31 35.84
C TYR A 775 33.41 68.62 36.62
N ARG A 776 34.40 69.45 36.30
CA ARG A 776 34.51 70.83 36.80
C ARG A 776 34.74 71.77 35.61
N GLY A 777 33.87 72.77 35.46
CA GLY A 777 34.00 73.76 34.38
C GLY A 777 33.90 73.19 32.95
N GLY A 778 33.32 72.00 32.77
CA GLY A 778 33.17 71.34 31.47
C GLY A 778 34.30 70.38 31.10
N GLU A 779 35.29 70.18 31.97
CA GLU A 779 36.36 69.19 31.77
C GLU A 779 36.29 68.06 32.81
N VAL A 780 36.69 66.85 32.40
CA VAL A 780 36.76 65.64 33.24
C VAL A 780 37.92 65.77 34.23
N VAL A 781 37.66 65.46 35.51
CA VAL A 781 38.66 65.47 36.58
C VAL A 781 39.02 64.04 36.98
N GLY A 782 40.26 63.62 36.70
CA GLY A 782 40.76 62.29 37.07
C GLY A 782 41.09 62.16 38.56
N ALA A 783 40.68 61.03 39.17
CA ALA A 783 40.96 60.59 40.54
C ALA A 783 40.42 61.47 41.69
N VAL A 784 39.14 61.29 42.03
CA VAL A 784 38.51 61.90 43.21
C VAL A 784 38.53 60.92 44.39
N HIS A 785 39.19 61.31 45.48
CA HIS A 785 39.11 60.63 46.78
C HIS A 785 38.22 61.43 47.71
N PHE A 786 37.24 60.78 48.33
CA PHE A 786 36.32 61.45 49.23
C PHE A 786 36.93 61.60 50.63
N ALA A 787 36.74 62.77 51.25
CA ALA A 787 37.22 63.03 52.61
C ALA A 787 36.45 62.23 53.67
N ALA A 788 35.24 61.77 53.34
CA ALA A 788 34.42 60.85 54.13
C ALA A 788 33.78 59.81 53.19
N PRO A 789 33.51 58.56 53.64
CA PRO A 789 32.90 57.54 52.80
C PRO A 789 31.54 57.98 52.24
N VAL A 790 31.32 57.70 50.95
CA VAL A 790 30.09 57.96 50.21
C VAL A 790 29.26 56.68 50.16
N THR A 791 27.94 56.79 50.34
CA THR A 791 27.07 55.61 50.27
C THR A 791 26.60 55.38 48.85
N LEU A 792 26.81 54.17 48.35
CA LEU A 792 26.32 53.71 47.06
C LEU A 792 25.27 52.62 47.29
N THR A 793 24.07 52.85 46.76
CA THR A 793 22.94 51.91 46.84
C THR A 793 22.51 51.51 45.44
N LEU A 794 22.35 50.20 45.26
CA LEU A 794 21.78 49.57 44.08
C LEU A 794 20.44 48.94 44.44
N GLU A 795 19.38 49.35 43.77
CA GLU A 795 18.13 48.58 43.66
C GLU A 795 18.17 47.82 42.34
N TYR A 796 17.81 46.54 42.34
CA TYR A 796 17.91 45.64 41.20
C TYR A 796 16.58 44.92 40.93
N THR A 797 16.45 44.24 39.80
CA THR A 797 15.28 43.40 39.47
C THR A 797 15.65 41.91 39.48
N ASP A 798 14.66 41.03 39.69
CA ASP A 798 14.86 39.57 39.58
C ASP A 798 15.42 39.16 38.20
N ALA A 799 15.13 39.95 37.16
CA ALA A 799 15.64 39.73 35.81
C ALA A 799 17.13 40.11 35.66
N GLU A 800 17.59 41.13 36.39
CA GLU A 800 18.99 41.60 36.40
C GLU A 800 19.91 40.51 36.99
N VAL A 801 19.46 39.86 38.06
CA VAL A 801 20.20 38.84 38.82
C VAL A 801 19.77 37.40 38.51
N ASP A 802 19.00 37.19 37.43
CA ASP A 802 18.41 35.88 37.08
C ASP A 802 19.45 34.75 37.04
N GLY A 803 19.15 33.67 37.77
CA GLY A 803 20.03 32.52 37.91
C GLY A 803 21.18 32.67 38.91
N LEU A 804 21.26 33.76 39.69
CA LEU A 804 22.24 33.96 40.76
C LEU A 804 21.58 33.87 42.16
N ASP A 805 22.35 33.43 43.16
CA ASP A 805 21.97 33.50 44.57
C ASP A 805 22.17 34.94 45.08
N GLU A 806 21.09 35.68 45.22
CA GLU A 806 21.07 37.09 45.66
C GLU A 806 21.78 37.33 46.99
N ARG A 807 21.87 36.32 47.86
CA ARG A 807 22.59 36.43 49.13
C ARG A 807 24.11 36.52 48.94
N THR A 808 24.60 36.25 47.74
CA THR A 808 26.02 36.27 47.38
C THR A 808 26.45 37.49 46.58
N LEU A 809 25.55 38.45 46.30
CA LEU A 809 25.84 39.60 45.44
C LEU A 809 26.92 40.53 46.01
N THR A 810 27.94 40.91 45.23
CA THR A 810 29.00 41.84 45.63
C THR A 810 29.29 42.86 44.51
N LEU A 811 29.51 44.12 44.90
CA LEU A 811 29.94 45.19 43.99
C LEU A 811 31.47 45.28 43.97
N HIS A 812 32.10 45.10 42.81
CA HIS A 812 33.54 45.20 42.66
C HIS A 812 33.92 46.49 41.95
N THR A 813 35.10 47.01 42.26
CA THR A 813 35.72 48.15 41.58
C THR A 813 36.97 47.73 40.82
N TRP A 814 37.25 48.41 39.71
CA TRP A 814 38.44 48.16 38.91
C TRP A 814 39.65 48.91 39.47
N ASP A 815 40.73 48.19 39.80
CA ASP A 815 41.97 48.79 40.34
C ASP A 815 43.07 49.00 39.28
N GLY A 816 42.77 48.72 38.01
CA GLY A 816 43.71 48.75 36.88
C GLY A 816 44.34 47.41 36.54
N ALA A 817 44.25 46.39 37.41
CA ALA A 817 44.75 45.04 37.16
C ALA A 817 43.69 43.95 37.33
N GLY A 818 42.63 44.21 38.10
CA GLY A 818 41.50 43.30 38.25
C GLY A 818 40.33 43.90 39.04
N TRP A 819 39.25 43.13 39.13
CA TRP A 819 38.06 43.48 39.89
C TRP A 819 38.23 43.13 41.37
N VAL A 820 38.32 44.15 42.23
CA VAL A 820 38.49 44.02 43.68
C VAL A 820 37.17 44.35 44.39
N ASP A 821 36.85 43.63 45.47
CA ASP A 821 35.65 43.89 46.26
C ASP A 821 35.64 45.34 46.79
N ALA A 822 34.63 46.13 46.39
CA ALA A 822 34.55 47.55 46.71
C ALA A 822 34.51 47.81 48.23
N ALA A 823 33.97 46.86 49.01
CA ALA A 823 33.88 46.98 50.45
C ALA A 823 35.26 47.00 51.13
N THR A 824 36.28 46.44 50.48
CA THR A 824 37.66 46.39 51.00
C THR A 824 38.46 47.67 50.75
N THR A 825 37.92 48.61 49.99
CA THR A 825 38.67 49.81 49.52
C THR A 825 38.61 51.01 50.45
N CYS A 826 37.75 50.96 51.48
CA CYS A 826 37.74 51.92 52.58
C CYS A 826 38.54 51.35 53.79
N SER A 827 39.08 52.23 54.64
CA SER A 827 39.76 51.83 55.88
C SER A 827 39.10 52.46 57.11
N PRO A 828 38.47 51.67 58.01
CA PRO A 828 38.30 50.21 57.95
C PRO A 828 37.36 49.77 56.82
N ALA A 829 37.50 48.51 56.39
CA ALA A 829 36.67 47.92 55.33
C ALA A 829 35.18 48.02 55.67
N SER A 830 34.36 48.36 54.67
CA SER A 830 32.91 48.44 54.81
C SER A 830 32.28 47.05 54.73
N ALA A 831 31.01 46.93 55.12
CA ALA A 831 30.25 45.69 55.02
C ALA A 831 29.03 45.93 54.12
N TYR A 832 28.62 44.90 53.39
CA TYR A 832 27.42 44.95 52.57
C TYR A 832 26.16 44.82 53.42
N LEU A 833 25.16 45.65 53.13
CA LEU A 833 23.78 45.43 53.53
C LEU A 833 23.04 44.82 52.34
N ARG A 834 22.52 43.60 52.50
CA ARG A 834 21.76 42.87 51.48
C ARG A 834 20.34 42.64 51.95
N GLU A 835 19.38 43.05 51.14
CA GLU A 835 17.95 42.89 51.42
C GLU A 835 17.29 42.23 50.19
N PRO A 836 17.46 40.89 50.00
CA PRO A 836 16.93 40.19 48.82
C PRO A 836 15.41 40.26 48.69
N GLU A 837 14.67 40.44 49.78
CA GLU A 837 13.20 40.60 49.70
C GLU A 837 12.79 42.00 49.20
N GLU A 838 13.70 42.98 49.26
CA GLU A 838 13.52 44.34 48.74
C GLU A 838 14.33 44.60 47.47
N ASN A 839 15.00 43.58 46.93
CA ASN A 839 15.95 43.65 45.81
C ASN A 839 16.97 44.79 45.93
N ARG A 840 17.60 44.92 47.11
CA ARG A 840 18.51 46.04 47.42
C ARG A 840 19.87 45.61 47.96
N LEU A 841 20.93 46.28 47.48
CA LEU A 841 22.31 46.15 47.93
C LEU A 841 22.93 47.52 48.21
N SER A 842 23.52 47.72 49.39
CA SER A 842 24.24 48.97 49.73
C SER A 842 25.67 48.70 50.22
N VAL A 843 26.60 49.59 49.85
CA VAL A 843 28.01 49.57 50.29
C VAL A 843 28.59 50.99 50.35
N ALA A 844 29.53 51.23 51.26
CA ALA A 844 30.26 52.51 51.34
C ALA A 844 31.53 52.46 50.48
N ILE A 845 31.76 53.53 49.69
CA ILE A 845 32.91 53.71 48.78
C ILE A 845 33.70 54.98 49.13
N CYS A 846 35.00 55.00 48.83
CA CYS A 846 35.91 56.08 49.23
C CYS A 846 36.60 56.81 48.05
N HIS A 847 36.40 56.34 46.83
CA HIS A 847 36.96 56.95 45.61
C HIS A 847 35.99 56.75 44.43
N LEU A 848 36.19 57.51 43.35
CA LEU A 848 35.49 57.28 42.08
C LEU A 848 36.25 56.26 41.23
N SER A 849 35.51 55.39 40.55
CA SER A 849 36.06 54.33 39.69
C SER A 849 34.96 53.77 38.77
N GLU A 850 35.30 52.70 38.07
CA GLU A 850 34.38 51.79 37.39
C GLU A 850 33.90 50.71 38.38
N TYR A 851 32.63 50.35 38.30
CA TYR A 851 31.96 49.42 39.22
C TYR A 851 31.18 48.35 38.46
N ALA A 852 31.23 47.10 38.93
CA ALA A 852 30.50 45.96 38.36
C ALA A 852 29.90 45.06 39.44
N LEU A 853 28.65 44.61 39.24
CA LEU A 853 27.92 43.73 40.17
C LEU A 853 28.10 42.25 39.79
N PHE A 854 28.37 41.39 40.78
CA PHE A 854 28.61 39.95 40.59
C PHE A 854 27.87 39.07 41.62
N GLY A 855 27.55 37.82 41.28
CA GLY A 855 26.93 36.81 42.17
C GLY A 855 27.32 35.36 41.83
N ARG A 856 26.79 34.35 42.54
CA ARG A 856 27.10 32.90 42.31
C ARG A 856 25.86 32.09 41.92
N GLN A 857 26.01 31.04 41.11
CA GLN A 857 24.87 30.18 40.70
C GLN A 857 24.37 29.25 41.83
N PRO A 858 23.04 29.00 41.91
CA PRO A 858 22.47 27.99 42.80
C PRO A 858 22.71 26.57 42.25
N HIS A 859 23.18 25.65 43.09
CA HIS A 859 23.34 24.23 42.69
C HIS A 859 21.99 23.48 42.71
N VAL A 860 21.53 22.98 41.55
CA VAL A 860 20.32 22.15 41.44
C VAL A 860 20.66 20.77 40.85
N TYR A 861 20.28 19.69 41.56
CA TYR A 861 20.40 18.29 41.12
C TYR A 861 19.02 17.72 40.80
N LEU A 862 18.75 17.25 39.57
CA LEU A 862 17.53 16.47 39.25
C LEU A 862 17.76 15.34 38.21
N PRO A 863 17.06 14.19 38.32
CA PRO A 863 17.38 12.92 37.62
C PRO A 863 16.54 12.67 36.34
N LEU A 864 17.12 11.91 35.38
CA LEU A 864 16.50 11.50 34.11
C LEU A 864 15.54 10.30 34.26
N THR A 865 14.43 10.33 33.50
CA THR A 865 13.68 9.11 33.13
C THR A 865 13.27 9.17 31.65
N ILE A 866 13.58 8.11 30.90
CA ILE A 866 13.29 7.94 29.47
C ILE A 866 12.07 7.01 29.31
N ARG A 867 11.10 7.43 28.49
CA ARG A 867 10.58 6.66 27.34
C ARG A 867 9.73 7.54 26.44
#